data_AF-D2VT39-F1
#
_entry.id   AF-D2VT39-F1
#
_cell.length_a   1.000
_cell.length_b   1.000
_cell.length_c   1.000
_cell.angle_alpha   90.00
_cell.angle_beta   90.00
_cell.angle_gamma   90.00
#
_symmetry.space_group_name_H-M   'P 1'
#
loop_
_entity.id
_entity.type
_entity.pdbx_description
1 polymer ?
#
loop_
_entity_poly.entity_id
_entity_poly.type
_entity_poly.pdbx_seq_one_letter_code
_entity_poly.pdbx_strand_id
1 'polypeptide(L)'
;MIPNSPNSDNNLVNNVEATIVNLNPKNETLNELAKSLYREKIDLSPYKFDHANGNIITNRLELGCESLENLLVKPNVNGTSNDEIINQICNLVNEKGVSVIKSTLGNKVIDQGNIRVVMHNGCVEIVGPGRYLNINPRAHWSTTYNIASDEIEHETLKIIRVKKGYFGLATLNGKPLLLAEGLHVRNTRLFHYGGSIEMNKENIKHGTINILRIPQGHYAKVIEANVPKLLTPGNYVIDSALFTYSGLCAMNEPFIQHETIKIIRVGKGQIGLTSIGTKQCLLPEGLYTFNDQNVTFSGLKSATDNLISHPPITRFRVNLGEIGLGWWKQSPILIQEPGVYEIDSIDFNFEKCVPVKTKLIVLGSTMRIVVYEGEVGVTYKAGKLDILGPGTFVFDELDRVFESYMSTKLMSIPLIEDVKSKEPFLRCDTRDFVEVGIRAAVSFRIADPKLTLLTIGNESATIKLIKDNSIAALQSIVRSTALNQLAQSKTISASDLKGDTQQTHNENGPPSAPQFFENLHDEFLSKIHDSFKKQYGILIDNIRIEDFQIMNQELANNISKQAIITAETSTKLANLEAQREIELAGQERLNSINSIKATAEAFKLKTETEAKNSATIILAETKAIEIKTLAKAKAEALTIEAEAEAKAIEIKALAEKKRAEYLSSTEFGKQEALLTKHHDMVIQAMKSVSQVVYLPSDANMGCLPLQMFGLQGNIPTFDSITQSSSVKVKK
;
A
#
# COMPACT_ATOMS: atom_id res chain seq x y z
N MET A 1 -61.80 -53.58 11.55
CA MET A 1 -61.02 -54.67 12.16
C MET A 1 -59.56 -54.48 11.79
N ILE A 2 -58.66 -54.47 12.79
CA ILE A 2 -57.40 -55.26 12.91
C ILE A 2 -56.43 -55.30 11.68
N PRO A 3 -55.10 -55.07 11.88
CA PRO A 3 -54.46 -53.79 11.54
C PRO A 3 -53.02 -53.93 10.97
N ASN A 4 -52.06 -53.10 11.44
CA ASN A 4 -50.58 -53.17 11.31
C ASN A 4 -49.95 -52.63 9.99
N SER A 5 -48.74 -52.04 9.97
CA SER A 5 -47.88 -51.41 11.02
C SER A 5 -46.77 -50.54 10.32
N PRO A 6 -45.61 -50.12 10.90
CA PRO A 6 -45.38 -48.70 11.18
C PRO A 6 -44.03 -48.12 10.65
N ASN A 7 -43.63 -46.96 11.20
CA ASN A 7 -42.34 -46.23 11.09
C ASN A 7 -42.18 -45.36 9.83
N SER A 8 -41.42 -44.25 9.86
CA SER A 8 -40.54 -43.71 10.92
C SER A 8 -40.64 -42.19 11.09
N ASP A 9 -40.45 -41.70 12.30
CA ASP A 9 -40.30 -40.28 12.64
C ASP A 9 -39.06 -39.61 12.00
N ASN A 10 -39.18 -38.33 11.65
CA ASN A 10 -38.17 -37.29 11.91
C ASN A 10 -38.58 -35.93 11.34
N ASN A 11 -39.13 -35.05 12.18
CA ASN A 11 -38.44 -33.83 12.61
C ASN A 11 -39.36 -32.95 13.48
N LEU A 12 -38.89 -32.67 14.70
CA LEU A 12 -39.55 -31.77 15.64
C LEU A 12 -39.15 -30.31 15.37
N VAL A 13 -40.13 -29.42 15.59
CA VAL A 13 -40.00 -28.08 16.19
C VAL A 13 -38.82 -27.21 15.74
N ASN A 14 -39.14 -26.12 15.05
CA ASN A 14 -38.55 -24.81 15.36
C ASN A 14 -39.60 -23.70 15.13
N ASN A 15 -40.58 -23.64 16.04
CA ASN A 15 -41.33 -22.40 16.25
C ASN A 15 -40.38 -21.39 16.92
N VAL A 16 -39.85 -20.45 16.14
CA VAL A 16 -39.20 -19.27 16.72
C VAL A 16 -40.29 -18.24 16.99
N GLU A 17 -40.48 -17.90 18.26
CA GLU A 17 -41.49 -16.93 18.69
C GLU A 17 -41.19 -15.55 18.11
N ALA A 18 -42.20 -14.92 17.50
CA ALA A 18 -42.12 -13.56 17.01
C ALA A 18 -42.19 -12.56 18.19
N THR A 19 -41.13 -12.48 18.98
CA THR A 19 -41.00 -11.55 20.10
C THR A 19 -41.14 -10.12 19.60
N ILE A 20 -42.23 -9.45 19.97
CA ILE A 20 -42.47 -8.04 19.64
C ILE A 20 -41.54 -7.18 20.51
N VAL A 21 -40.31 -6.98 20.06
CA VAL A 21 -39.37 -6.07 20.72
C VAL A 21 -39.73 -4.65 20.33
N ASN A 22 -40.26 -3.88 21.29
CA ASN A 22 -40.68 -2.50 21.10
C ASN A 22 -39.44 -1.57 21.08
N LEU A 23 -38.76 -1.50 19.93
CA LEU A 23 -37.46 -0.84 19.77
C LEU A 23 -37.56 0.65 19.48
N ASN A 24 -36.54 1.39 19.94
CA ASN A 24 -36.51 2.85 19.95
C ASN A 24 -35.76 3.37 18.70
N PRO A 25 -36.41 4.10 17.77
CA PRO A 25 -35.95 4.23 16.37
C PRO A 25 -34.81 5.24 16.14
N LYS A 26 -33.91 5.43 17.13
CA LYS A 26 -32.83 6.42 17.06
C LYS A 26 -31.43 5.85 16.78
N ASN A 27 -31.22 4.55 16.95
CA ASN A 27 -29.90 3.90 16.84
C ASN A 27 -29.91 2.57 16.07
N GLU A 28 -30.96 2.26 15.30
CA GLU A 28 -30.83 1.17 14.31
C GLU A 28 -29.73 1.54 13.32
N THR A 29 -28.73 0.67 13.15
CA THR A 29 -27.66 0.94 12.20
C THR A 29 -28.25 0.96 10.79
N LEU A 30 -27.65 1.75 9.89
CA LEU A 30 -28.08 1.79 8.49
C LEU A 30 -28.05 0.40 7.84
N ASN A 31 -27.21 -0.50 8.34
CA ASN A 31 -27.18 -1.91 7.96
C ASN A 31 -28.36 -2.75 8.50
N GLU A 32 -28.93 -2.46 9.65
CA GLU A 32 -30.16 -3.11 10.15
C GLU A 32 -31.39 -2.57 9.41
N LEU A 33 -31.42 -1.26 9.14
CA LEU A 33 -32.41 -0.64 8.27
C LEU A 33 -32.33 -1.20 6.85
N ALA A 34 -31.12 -1.35 6.27
CA ALA A 34 -30.94 -1.97 4.96
C ALA A 34 -31.27 -3.48 4.96
N LYS A 35 -30.96 -4.23 6.02
CA LYS A 35 -31.33 -5.66 6.15
C LYS A 35 -32.83 -5.88 6.32
N SER A 36 -33.56 -4.96 6.97
CA SER A 36 -35.02 -5.02 7.10
C SER A 36 -35.75 -4.45 5.88
N LEU A 37 -35.15 -3.49 5.16
CA LEU A 37 -35.58 -3.03 3.85
C LEU A 37 -35.20 -3.99 2.70
N TYR A 38 -34.39 -5.02 2.98
CA TYR A 38 -34.20 -6.20 2.13
C TYR A 38 -35.48 -7.06 2.13
N ARG A 39 -36.58 -6.46 1.67
CA ARG A 39 -37.86 -7.13 1.41
C ARG A 39 -37.66 -8.30 0.45
N GLU A 40 -38.65 -9.19 0.46
CA GLU A 40 -38.79 -10.30 -0.47
C GLU A 40 -38.32 -9.88 -1.88
N LYS A 41 -37.19 -10.44 -2.31
CA LYS A 41 -36.81 -10.40 -3.72
C LYS A 41 -38.02 -10.92 -4.48
N ILE A 42 -38.54 -10.11 -5.40
CA ILE A 42 -39.52 -10.59 -6.37
C ILE A 42 -38.92 -11.85 -6.97
N ASP A 43 -39.60 -12.98 -6.86
CA ASP A 43 -39.06 -14.17 -7.48
C ASP A 43 -39.14 -13.98 -8.99
N LEU A 44 -37.98 -13.70 -9.57
CA LEU A 44 -37.79 -13.55 -11.00
C LEU A 44 -37.56 -14.90 -11.68
N SER A 45 -37.48 -16.01 -10.93
CA SER A 45 -37.36 -17.36 -11.50
C SER A 45 -38.48 -17.71 -12.50
N PRO A 46 -39.80 -17.47 -12.25
CA PRO A 46 -40.85 -17.73 -13.25
C PRO A 46 -40.79 -16.85 -14.51
N TYR A 47 -40.08 -15.71 -14.46
CA TYR A 47 -39.95 -14.77 -15.59
C TYR A 47 -38.60 -14.89 -16.33
N LYS A 48 -37.60 -15.48 -15.68
CA LYS A 48 -36.33 -15.84 -16.30
C LYS A 48 -36.59 -16.96 -17.32
N PHE A 49 -35.84 -16.97 -18.41
CA PHE A 49 -36.10 -17.91 -19.51
C PHE A 49 -35.75 -19.38 -19.14
N ASP A 50 -36.71 -20.07 -18.54
CA ASP A 50 -36.74 -21.52 -18.45
C ASP A 50 -37.35 -22.13 -19.72
N HIS A 51 -36.67 -23.13 -20.28
CA HIS A 51 -37.11 -23.86 -21.48
C HIS A 51 -38.46 -24.58 -21.31
N ALA A 52 -38.98 -24.69 -20.08
CA ALA A 52 -40.29 -25.26 -19.77
C ALA A 52 -41.47 -24.37 -20.20
N ASN A 53 -41.28 -23.04 -20.32
CA ASN A 53 -42.33 -22.09 -20.76
C ASN A 53 -42.54 -22.09 -22.30
N GLY A 54 -42.34 -23.25 -22.94
CA GLY A 54 -42.24 -23.47 -24.39
C GLY A 54 -43.53 -23.30 -25.22
N ASN A 55 -44.57 -22.65 -24.67
CA ASN A 55 -45.79 -22.30 -25.41
C ASN A 55 -45.72 -20.89 -26.04
N ILE A 56 -44.82 -20.03 -25.55
CA ILE A 56 -44.69 -18.62 -25.97
C ILE A 56 -43.73 -18.47 -27.16
N ILE A 57 -42.54 -19.08 -27.04
CA ILE A 57 -41.57 -19.22 -28.12
C ILE A 57 -41.63 -20.67 -28.59
N THR A 58 -42.03 -20.91 -29.84
CA THR A 58 -42.27 -22.26 -30.33
C THR A 58 -41.53 -22.56 -31.63
N ASN A 59 -41.14 -23.83 -31.78
CA ASN A 59 -40.61 -24.41 -33.03
C ASN A 59 -41.71 -25.20 -33.78
N ARG A 60 -42.95 -25.15 -33.28
CA ARG A 60 -44.13 -25.88 -33.78
C ARG A 60 -45.37 -25.00 -33.63
N LEU A 61 -46.24 -25.06 -34.62
CA LEU A 61 -47.58 -24.47 -34.62
C LEU A 61 -48.60 -25.60 -34.47
N GLU A 62 -49.75 -25.30 -33.89
CA GLU A 62 -50.82 -26.29 -33.69
C GLU A 62 -51.54 -26.60 -35.02
N LEU A 63 -51.58 -25.62 -35.92
CA LEU A 63 -52.12 -25.74 -37.29
C LEU A 63 -51.01 -25.89 -38.34
N GLY A 64 -49.80 -26.30 -37.93
CA GLY A 64 -48.66 -26.50 -38.83
C GLY A 64 -48.79 -27.80 -39.64
N CYS A 65 -48.66 -27.70 -40.97
CA CYS A 65 -48.64 -28.89 -41.83
C CYS A 65 -47.25 -29.55 -41.82
N GLU A 66 -47.19 -30.89 -41.69
CA GLU A 66 -45.95 -31.62 -41.43
C GLU A 66 -44.87 -31.52 -42.52
N SER A 67 -45.24 -31.17 -43.77
CA SER A 67 -44.27 -30.82 -44.80
C SER A 67 -44.86 -29.85 -45.83
N LEU A 68 -43.99 -29.02 -46.43
CA LEU A 68 -44.31 -28.22 -47.61
C LEU A 68 -44.60 -29.12 -48.83
N GLU A 69 -43.92 -30.27 -48.93
CA GLU A 69 -44.07 -31.21 -50.05
C GLU A 69 -45.48 -31.82 -50.16
N ASN A 70 -46.19 -31.95 -49.03
CA ASN A 70 -47.57 -32.44 -49.00
C ASN A 70 -48.59 -31.42 -49.53
N LEU A 71 -48.25 -30.13 -49.52
CA LEU A 71 -49.09 -29.04 -50.04
C LEU A 71 -48.69 -28.60 -51.46
N LEU A 72 -47.48 -28.95 -51.90
CA LEU A 72 -47.01 -28.69 -53.26
C LEU A 72 -47.57 -29.71 -54.25
N VAL A 73 -48.44 -29.24 -55.15
CA VAL A 73 -48.83 -30.01 -56.33
C VAL A 73 -47.60 -30.17 -57.22
N LYS A 74 -47.20 -31.43 -57.43
CA LYS A 74 -46.11 -31.83 -58.32
C LYS A 74 -46.53 -31.63 -59.80
N PRO A 75 -45.61 -31.24 -60.70
CA PRO A 75 -45.91 -31.08 -62.12
C PRO A 75 -46.44 -32.37 -62.72
N ASN A 76 -47.55 -32.28 -63.48
CA ASN A 76 -48.15 -33.42 -64.15
C ASN A 76 -47.58 -33.68 -65.55
N VAL A 77 -46.74 -32.79 -66.07
CA VAL A 77 -45.94 -33.00 -67.28
C VAL A 77 -44.45 -33.00 -66.92
N ASN A 78 -43.78 -34.11 -67.20
CA ASN A 78 -42.36 -34.34 -66.92
C ASN A 78 -41.70 -34.95 -68.15
N GLY A 79 -40.93 -34.16 -68.90
CA GLY A 79 -40.20 -34.59 -70.09
C GLY A 79 -38.97 -33.71 -70.33
N THR A 80 -37.98 -34.25 -71.03
CA THR A 80 -36.74 -33.51 -71.35
C THR A 80 -36.74 -32.98 -72.79
N SER A 81 -37.46 -33.62 -73.70
CA SER A 81 -37.70 -33.10 -75.05
C SER A 81 -39.04 -32.36 -75.16
N ASN A 82 -39.11 -31.37 -76.06
CA ASN A 82 -40.34 -30.63 -76.34
C ASN A 82 -41.46 -31.55 -76.88
N ASP A 83 -41.12 -32.59 -77.64
CA ASP A 83 -42.11 -33.50 -78.20
C ASP A 83 -42.70 -34.45 -77.14
N GLU A 84 -41.90 -34.93 -76.17
CA GLU A 84 -42.44 -35.63 -74.99
C GLU A 84 -43.41 -34.74 -74.20
N ILE A 85 -42.99 -33.51 -73.90
CA ILE A 85 -43.80 -32.51 -73.18
C ILE A 85 -45.13 -32.30 -73.90
N ILE A 86 -45.09 -32.05 -75.21
CA ILE A 86 -46.30 -31.80 -76.01
C ILE A 86 -47.19 -33.05 -76.09
N ASN A 87 -46.63 -34.25 -76.22
CA ASN A 87 -47.41 -35.50 -76.21
C ASN A 87 -48.08 -35.74 -74.86
N GLN A 88 -47.40 -35.48 -73.74
CA GLN A 88 -47.99 -35.57 -72.40
C GLN A 88 -49.12 -34.55 -72.20
N ILE A 89 -48.94 -33.30 -72.65
CA ILE A 89 -50.00 -32.26 -72.63
C ILE A 89 -51.22 -32.73 -73.43
N CYS A 90 -51.01 -33.25 -74.65
CA CYS A 90 -52.10 -33.77 -75.47
C CYS A 90 -52.84 -34.91 -74.77
N ASN A 91 -52.12 -35.86 -74.16
CA ASN A 91 -52.75 -36.97 -73.44
C ASN A 91 -53.54 -36.53 -72.20
N LEU A 92 -53.07 -35.51 -71.46
CA LEU A 92 -53.75 -34.95 -70.28
C LEU A 92 -54.97 -34.09 -70.60
N VAL A 93 -55.03 -33.51 -71.81
CA VAL A 93 -56.13 -32.62 -72.22
C VAL A 93 -57.19 -33.36 -73.04
N ASN A 94 -56.75 -34.35 -73.84
CA ASN A 94 -57.59 -35.08 -74.78
C ASN A 94 -57.98 -36.48 -74.24
N GLU A 95 -58.39 -36.59 -72.97
CA GLU A 95 -58.77 -37.86 -72.33
C GLU A 95 -59.82 -38.67 -73.13
N LYS A 96 -60.62 -37.98 -73.96
CA LYS A 96 -61.70 -38.56 -74.79
C LYS A 96 -61.31 -38.73 -76.27
N GLY A 97 -60.02 -38.64 -76.58
CA GLY A 97 -59.50 -38.59 -77.95
C GLY A 97 -59.53 -37.19 -78.55
N VAL A 98 -59.20 -37.09 -79.84
CA VAL A 98 -59.09 -35.83 -80.59
C VAL A 98 -60.00 -35.85 -81.80
N SER A 99 -60.70 -34.75 -82.06
CA SER A 99 -61.64 -34.58 -83.20
C SER A 99 -60.98 -34.39 -84.56
N VAL A 100 -59.65 -34.18 -84.61
CA VAL A 100 -58.86 -33.97 -85.84
C VAL A 100 -57.82 -35.08 -86.02
N ILE A 101 -57.60 -35.51 -87.27
CA ILE A 101 -56.73 -36.65 -87.59
C ILE A 101 -55.37 -36.15 -88.11
N LYS A 102 -54.27 -36.69 -87.56
CA LYS A 102 -52.91 -36.43 -88.06
C LYS A 102 -52.74 -37.11 -89.43
N SER A 103 -52.45 -36.34 -90.48
CA SER A 103 -52.45 -36.82 -91.86
C SER A 103 -51.48 -36.02 -92.73
N THR A 104 -50.77 -36.69 -93.63
CA THR A 104 -49.87 -36.07 -94.62
C THR A 104 -50.59 -35.11 -95.57
N LEU A 105 -51.87 -35.39 -95.83
CA LEU A 105 -52.83 -34.58 -96.61
C LEU A 105 -53.54 -33.52 -95.75
N GLY A 106 -53.13 -33.33 -94.49
CA GLY A 106 -53.72 -32.36 -93.58
C GLY A 106 -53.40 -30.91 -93.96
N ASN A 107 -54.42 -30.15 -94.33
CA ASN A 107 -54.32 -28.73 -94.71
C ASN A 107 -53.82 -27.81 -93.57
N LYS A 108 -53.82 -28.26 -92.31
CA LYS A 108 -53.31 -27.47 -91.19
C LYS A 108 -51.97 -28.00 -90.68
N VAL A 109 -50.92 -27.21 -90.89
CA VAL A 109 -49.58 -27.42 -90.32
C VAL A 109 -49.50 -26.77 -88.93
N ILE A 110 -48.78 -27.43 -88.02
CA ILE A 110 -48.38 -26.92 -86.69
C ILE A 110 -46.88 -27.15 -86.57
N ASP A 111 -46.13 -26.08 -86.34
CA ASP A 111 -44.66 -26.10 -86.32
C ASP A 111 -44.11 -26.71 -85.02
N GLN A 112 -42.85 -27.13 -85.04
CA GLN A 112 -42.18 -27.66 -83.84
C GLN A 112 -42.11 -26.59 -82.73
N GLY A 113 -42.34 -27.01 -81.49
CA GLY A 113 -42.46 -26.11 -80.33
C GLY A 113 -43.80 -25.36 -80.23
N ASN A 114 -44.68 -25.44 -81.23
CA ASN A 114 -46.03 -24.89 -81.15
C ASN A 114 -47.07 -25.97 -80.83
N ILE A 115 -48.10 -25.57 -80.08
CA ILE A 115 -49.34 -26.34 -79.87
C ILE A 115 -50.52 -25.55 -80.45
N ARG A 116 -51.54 -26.24 -80.95
CA ARG A 116 -52.77 -25.57 -81.43
C ARG A 116 -54.00 -26.13 -80.72
N VAL A 117 -54.86 -25.21 -80.29
CA VAL A 117 -56.13 -25.53 -79.67
C VAL A 117 -57.19 -25.84 -80.73
N VAL A 118 -58.02 -26.84 -80.47
CA VAL A 118 -59.20 -27.22 -81.22
C VAL A 118 -60.41 -27.13 -80.30
N MET A 119 -61.48 -26.48 -80.74
CA MET A 119 -62.72 -26.33 -79.98
C MET A 119 -63.78 -27.25 -80.57
N HIS A 120 -64.28 -28.20 -79.78
CA HIS A 120 -65.21 -29.24 -80.23
C HIS A 120 -66.34 -29.44 -79.22
N ASN A 121 -67.58 -29.10 -79.61
CA ASN A 121 -68.78 -29.08 -78.75
C ASN A 121 -68.62 -28.31 -77.41
N GLY A 122 -67.73 -27.31 -77.35
CA GLY A 122 -67.42 -26.57 -76.11
C GLY A 122 -66.40 -27.23 -75.19
N CYS A 123 -65.83 -28.37 -75.58
CA CYS A 123 -64.61 -28.91 -74.99
C CYS A 123 -63.38 -28.30 -75.68
N VAL A 124 -62.32 -28.06 -74.89
CA VAL A 124 -61.00 -27.67 -75.38
C VAL A 124 -60.14 -28.93 -75.60
N GLU A 125 -59.70 -29.14 -76.84
CA GLU A 125 -58.76 -30.17 -77.28
C GLU A 125 -57.44 -29.52 -77.75
N ILE A 126 -56.33 -30.26 -77.77
CA ILE A 126 -55.00 -29.78 -78.23
C ILE A 126 -54.40 -30.74 -79.25
N VAL A 127 -53.68 -30.19 -80.23
CA VAL A 127 -52.72 -30.96 -81.04
C VAL A 127 -51.33 -30.34 -81.05
N GLY A 128 -50.33 -31.22 -80.98
CA GLY A 128 -48.90 -30.90 -81.13
C GLY A 128 -48.42 -30.81 -82.59
N PRO A 129 -47.10 -30.76 -82.83
CA PRO A 129 -46.54 -30.51 -84.16
C PRO A 129 -46.89 -31.58 -85.20
N GLY A 130 -47.02 -31.14 -86.46
CA GLY A 130 -47.32 -31.99 -87.61
C GLY A 130 -48.40 -31.42 -88.54
N ARG A 131 -48.96 -32.28 -89.41
CA ARG A 131 -50.07 -31.94 -90.30
C ARG A 131 -51.35 -32.64 -89.87
N TYR A 132 -52.46 -31.90 -89.87
CA TYR A 132 -53.76 -32.37 -89.39
C TYR A 132 -54.88 -32.02 -90.36
N LEU A 133 -55.82 -32.95 -90.49
CA LEU A 133 -57.07 -32.80 -91.23
C LEU A 133 -58.23 -32.78 -90.23
N ASN A 134 -59.03 -31.71 -90.25
CA ASN A 134 -60.29 -31.68 -89.52
C ASN A 134 -61.38 -32.29 -90.41
N ILE A 135 -61.96 -33.40 -89.94
CA ILE A 135 -63.05 -34.12 -90.63
C ILE A 135 -64.38 -33.91 -89.88
N ASN A 136 -64.34 -33.43 -88.64
CA ASN A 136 -65.51 -33.26 -87.79
C ASN A 136 -66.09 -31.84 -87.95
N PRO A 137 -67.31 -31.67 -88.49
CA PRO A 137 -67.89 -30.34 -88.74
C PRO A 137 -68.25 -29.57 -87.47
N ARG A 138 -68.18 -30.20 -86.28
CA ARG A 138 -68.38 -29.53 -84.97
C ARG A 138 -67.08 -29.17 -84.26
N ALA A 139 -65.94 -29.51 -84.83
CA ALA A 139 -64.62 -29.09 -84.37
C ALA A 139 -64.15 -27.89 -85.19
N HIS A 140 -63.48 -26.91 -84.56
CA HIS A 140 -62.86 -25.79 -85.27
C HIS A 140 -61.51 -25.40 -84.69
N TRP A 141 -60.65 -24.84 -85.56
CA TRP A 141 -59.29 -24.43 -85.21
C TRP A 141 -59.30 -23.12 -84.43
N SER A 142 -58.84 -23.15 -83.18
CA SER A 142 -58.61 -21.96 -82.36
C SER A 142 -57.15 -21.50 -82.47
N THR A 143 -56.67 -20.73 -81.50
CA THR A 143 -55.33 -20.12 -81.41
C THR A 143 -54.20 -21.15 -81.40
N THR A 144 -53.05 -20.77 -81.97
CA THR A 144 -51.76 -21.46 -81.79
C THR A 144 -50.96 -20.75 -80.70
N TYR A 145 -50.38 -21.52 -79.78
CA TYR A 145 -49.54 -21.03 -78.70
C TYR A 145 -48.16 -21.70 -78.75
N ASN A 146 -47.12 -20.99 -78.31
CA ASN A 146 -45.76 -21.51 -78.23
C ASN A 146 -45.56 -22.20 -76.88
N ILE A 147 -45.01 -23.42 -76.86
CA ILE A 147 -44.80 -24.17 -75.60
C ILE A 147 -43.78 -23.52 -74.67
N ALA A 148 -42.92 -22.63 -75.18
CA ALA A 148 -41.97 -21.87 -74.41
C ALA A 148 -42.60 -20.70 -73.61
N SER A 149 -43.87 -20.34 -73.87
CA SER A 149 -44.59 -19.36 -73.06
C SER A 149 -44.72 -19.84 -71.61
N ASP A 150 -44.56 -18.92 -70.65
CA ASP A 150 -44.66 -19.24 -69.23
C ASP A 150 -46.11 -19.53 -68.79
N GLU A 151 -47.08 -18.93 -69.47
CA GLU A 151 -48.51 -19.04 -69.17
C GLU A 151 -49.30 -19.07 -70.49
N ILE A 152 -50.23 -20.01 -70.59
CA ILE A 152 -51.14 -20.18 -71.73
C ILE A 152 -52.53 -20.46 -71.15
N GLU A 153 -53.44 -19.50 -71.31
CA GLU A 153 -54.85 -19.65 -70.92
C GLU A 153 -55.77 -19.63 -72.16
N HIS A 154 -56.69 -20.59 -72.23
CA HIS A 154 -57.70 -20.68 -73.29
C HIS A 154 -58.99 -21.35 -72.80
N GLU A 155 -60.01 -20.56 -72.49
CA GLU A 155 -61.28 -20.98 -71.85
C GLU A 155 -61.08 -21.85 -70.60
N THR A 156 -61.10 -23.18 -70.77
CA THR A 156 -61.01 -24.18 -69.71
C THR A 156 -59.58 -24.70 -69.53
N LEU A 157 -58.74 -24.51 -70.54
CA LEU A 157 -57.35 -24.94 -70.56
C LEU A 157 -56.46 -23.87 -69.92
N LYS A 158 -55.62 -24.31 -68.98
CA LYS A 158 -54.50 -23.53 -68.44
C LYS A 158 -53.25 -24.41 -68.45
N ILE A 159 -52.19 -23.93 -69.09
CA ILE A 159 -50.85 -24.53 -69.09
C ILE A 159 -49.91 -23.50 -68.48
N ILE A 160 -49.28 -23.86 -67.36
CA ILE A 160 -48.51 -22.95 -66.51
C ILE A 160 -47.13 -23.55 -66.26
N ARG A 161 -46.08 -22.80 -66.60
CA ARG A 161 -44.69 -23.16 -66.39
C ARG A 161 -44.14 -22.39 -65.19
N VAL A 162 -44.13 -23.05 -64.04
CA VAL A 162 -43.52 -22.48 -62.83
C VAL A 162 -42.01 -22.58 -62.97
N LYS A 163 -41.34 -21.42 -63.02
CA LYS A 163 -39.88 -21.31 -63.11
C LYS A 163 -39.20 -21.89 -61.87
N LYS A 164 -37.96 -22.36 -62.05
CA LYS A 164 -37.16 -22.89 -60.94
C LYS A 164 -36.97 -21.85 -59.85
N GLY A 165 -37.15 -22.24 -58.59
CA GLY A 165 -37.12 -21.32 -57.46
C GLY A 165 -38.31 -20.35 -57.35
N TYR A 166 -39.41 -20.61 -58.06
CA TYR A 166 -40.71 -19.94 -57.85
C TYR A 166 -41.77 -20.97 -57.42
N PHE A 167 -42.81 -20.50 -56.74
CA PHE A 167 -44.07 -21.23 -56.57
C PHE A 167 -45.14 -20.60 -57.45
N GLY A 168 -45.98 -21.42 -58.09
CA GLY A 168 -47.20 -20.95 -58.75
C GLY A 168 -48.34 -20.86 -57.75
N LEU A 169 -48.98 -19.70 -57.65
CA LEU A 169 -50.16 -19.50 -56.80
C LEU A 169 -51.41 -19.78 -57.63
N ALA A 170 -52.20 -20.78 -57.26
CA ALA A 170 -53.42 -21.13 -57.98
C ALA A 170 -54.59 -21.40 -57.03
N THR A 171 -55.81 -21.39 -57.54
CA THR A 171 -57.00 -21.82 -56.81
C THR A 171 -57.73 -22.89 -57.62
N LEU A 172 -58.28 -23.89 -56.94
CA LEU A 172 -59.08 -24.96 -57.53
C LEU A 172 -60.36 -25.11 -56.72
N ASN A 173 -61.51 -24.90 -57.36
CA ASN A 173 -62.83 -24.90 -56.72
C ASN A 173 -62.90 -23.92 -55.52
N GLY A 174 -62.19 -22.79 -55.61
CA GLY A 174 -62.07 -21.79 -54.53
C GLY A 174 -61.07 -22.13 -53.42
N LYS A 175 -60.52 -23.36 -53.35
CA LYS A 175 -59.44 -23.70 -52.42
C LYS A 175 -58.09 -23.19 -52.95
N PRO A 176 -57.21 -22.61 -52.11
CA PRO A 176 -55.85 -22.27 -52.52
C PRO A 176 -55.03 -23.53 -52.81
N LEU A 177 -54.06 -23.38 -53.70
CA LEU A 177 -53.23 -24.46 -54.23
C LEU A 177 -51.84 -23.89 -54.54
N LEU A 178 -50.79 -24.62 -54.18
CA LEU A 178 -49.41 -24.26 -54.51
C LEU A 178 -48.87 -25.22 -55.56
N LEU A 179 -48.36 -24.66 -56.66
CA LEU A 179 -47.72 -25.41 -57.74
C LEU A 179 -46.19 -25.40 -57.51
N ALA A 180 -45.58 -26.59 -57.51
CA ALA A 180 -44.12 -26.74 -57.51
C ALA A 180 -43.50 -26.24 -58.83
N GLU A 181 -42.16 -26.11 -58.89
CA GLU A 181 -41.47 -25.86 -60.16
C GLU A 181 -41.75 -26.97 -61.21
N GLY A 182 -41.83 -26.59 -62.48
CA GLY A 182 -42.19 -27.50 -63.58
C GLY A 182 -43.42 -27.04 -64.37
N LEU A 183 -43.99 -27.95 -65.17
CA LEU A 183 -45.12 -27.66 -66.04
C LEU A 183 -46.42 -28.29 -65.52
N HIS A 184 -47.46 -27.47 -65.43
CA HIS A 184 -48.78 -27.83 -64.89
C HIS A 184 -49.85 -27.61 -65.94
N VAL A 185 -50.64 -28.65 -66.21
CA VAL A 185 -51.73 -28.64 -67.19
C VAL A 185 -53.04 -28.92 -66.49
N ARG A 186 -54.05 -28.06 -66.67
CA ARG A 186 -55.41 -28.26 -66.16
C ARG A 186 -56.43 -27.88 -67.23
N ASN A 187 -57.44 -28.74 -67.43
CA ASN A 187 -58.56 -28.49 -68.34
C ASN A 187 -59.87 -28.38 -67.54
N THR A 188 -60.03 -27.31 -66.76
CA THR A 188 -61.25 -27.04 -65.97
C THR A 188 -61.45 -25.55 -65.69
N ARG A 189 -62.70 -25.08 -65.80
CA ARG A 189 -63.12 -23.70 -65.49
C ARG A 189 -62.98 -23.32 -64.02
N LEU A 190 -62.87 -24.32 -63.13
CA LEU A 190 -62.76 -24.12 -61.68
C LEU A 190 -61.31 -23.92 -61.20
N PHE A 191 -60.35 -23.93 -62.11
CA PHE A 191 -58.94 -23.66 -61.84
C PHE A 191 -58.57 -22.25 -62.30
N HIS A 192 -57.97 -21.45 -61.43
CA HIS A 192 -57.56 -20.08 -61.71
C HIS A 192 -56.16 -19.82 -61.16
N TYR A 193 -55.28 -19.27 -61.99
CA TYR A 193 -53.90 -18.93 -61.64
C TYR A 193 -53.80 -17.46 -61.22
N GLY A 194 -53.11 -17.20 -60.12
CA GLY A 194 -52.88 -15.87 -59.55
C GLY A 194 -51.45 -15.35 -59.78
N GLY A 195 -50.68 -15.99 -60.65
CA GLY A 195 -49.27 -15.67 -60.90
C GLY A 195 -48.29 -16.51 -60.08
N SER A 196 -47.00 -16.25 -60.27
CA SER A 196 -45.90 -16.90 -59.55
C SER A 196 -45.24 -15.96 -58.55
N ILE A 197 -44.62 -16.54 -57.52
CA ILE A 197 -43.91 -15.80 -56.46
C ILE A 197 -42.58 -16.49 -56.15
N GLU A 198 -41.55 -15.71 -55.82
CA GLU A 198 -40.22 -16.25 -55.51
C GLU A 198 -40.25 -17.12 -54.26
N MET A 199 -39.68 -18.32 -54.36
CA MET A 199 -39.62 -19.29 -53.26
C MET A 199 -38.88 -18.72 -52.02
N ASN A 200 -37.95 -17.78 -52.22
CA ASN A 200 -37.10 -17.25 -51.17
C ASN A 200 -37.71 -16.08 -50.38
N LYS A 201 -38.94 -15.65 -50.70
CA LYS A 201 -39.62 -14.57 -49.99
C LYS A 201 -39.96 -15.00 -48.54
N GLU A 202 -39.73 -14.11 -47.58
CA GLU A 202 -39.91 -14.35 -46.13
C GLU A 202 -41.34 -14.79 -45.75
N ASN A 203 -42.34 -14.19 -46.40
CA ASN A 203 -43.75 -14.52 -46.22
C ASN A 203 -44.46 -14.60 -47.57
N ILE A 204 -45.10 -15.74 -47.80
CA ILE A 204 -45.97 -16.02 -48.94
C ILE A 204 -47.35 -16.40 -48.39
N LYS A 205 -48.32 -15.49 -48.53
CA LYS A 205 -49.72 -15.71 -48.17
C LYS A 205 -50.57 -15.92 -49.42
N HIS A 206 -51.32 -17.00 -49.47
CA HIS A 206 -52.22 -17.36 -50.57
C HIS A 206 -53.49 -18.03 -50.05
N GLY A 207 -54.57 -17.25 -49.94
CA GLY A 207 -55.80 -17.68 -49.28
C GLY A 207 -55.58 -18.00 -47.80
N THR A 208 -55.86 -19.24 -47.41
CA THR A 208 -55.59 -19.80 -46.08
C THR A 208 -54.15 -20.27 -45.89
N ILE A 209 -53.42 -20.56 -46.97
CA ILE A 209 -52.05 -21.06 -46.90
C ILE A 209 -51.08 -19.90 -46.66
N ASN A 210 -50.25 -20.03 -45.63
CA ASN A 210 -49.14 -19.12 -45.33
C ASN A 210 -47.85 -19.94 -45.24
N ILE A 211 -46.83 -19.57 -46.03
CA ILE A 211 -45.46 -20.05 -45.87
C ILE A 211 -44.64 -18.94 -45.23
N LEU A 212 -43.98 -19.24 -44.12
CA LEU A 212 -43.00 -18.36 -43.48
C LEU A 212 -41.59 -18.96 -43.55
N ARG A 213 -40.61 -18.13 -43.89
CA ARG A 213 -39.18 -18.45 -43.89
C ARG A 213 -38.48 -17.50 -42.93
N ILE A 214 -38.16 -18.01 -41.74
CA ILE A 214 -37.59 -17.21 -40.66
C ILE A 214 -36.06 -17.38 -40.69
N PRO A 215 -35.29 -16.33 -41.02
CA PRO A 215 -33.83 -16.41 -41.09
C PRO A 215 -33.23 -16.63 -39.70
N GLN A 216 -32.01 -17.17 -39.66
CA GLN A 216 -31.28 -17.33 -38.39
C GLN A 216 -31.07 -15.98 -37.70
N GLY A 217 -31.04 -15.99 -36.37
CA GLY A 217 -30.93 -14.77 -35.56
C GLY A 217 -32.20 -13.91 -35.48
N HIS A 218 -33.34 -14.37 -36.00
CA HIS A 218 -34.62 -13.65 -35.96
C HIS A 218 -35.75 -14.50 -35.36
N TYR A 219 -36.74 -13.83 -34.76
CA TYR A 219 -38.05 -14.41 -34.46
C TYR A 219 -39.08 -13.83 -35.44
N ALA A 220 -40.10 -14.60 -35.81
CA ALA A 220 -41.31 -14.03 -36.42
C ALA A 220 -42.39 -13.77 -35.36
N LYS A 221 -43.02 -12.60 -35.45
CA LYS A 221 -44.20 -12.21 -34.68
C LYS A 221 -45.44 -12.75 -35.39
N VAL A 222 -46.13 -13.69 -34.77
CA VAL A 222 -47.30 -14.35 -35.36
C VAL A 222 -48.46 -14.43 -34.38
N ILE A 223 -49.68 -14.50 -34.88
CA ILE A 223 -50.88 -14.77 -34.07
C ILE A 223 -51.57 -15.98 -34.71
N GLU A 224 -51.78 -17.03 -33.91
CA GLU A 224 -52.47 -18.26 -34.30
C GLU A 224 -53.75 -18.34 -33.45
N ALA A 225 -54.92 -18.28 -34.08
CA ALA A 225 -56.22 -18.35 -33.39
C ALA A 225 -56.37 -17.34 -32.22
N ASN A 226 -55.96 -16.09 -32.44
CA ASN A 226 -55.88 -14.99 -31.47
C ASN A 226 -54.87 -15.18 -30.32
N VAL A 227 -54.07 -16.24 -30.30
CA VAL A 227 -52.94 -16.41 -29.39
C VAL A 227 -51.67 -15.86 -30.05
N PRO A 228 -51.02 -14.81 -29.52
CA PRO A 228 -49.72 -14.37 -30.02
C PRO A 228 -48.66 -15.43 -29.68
N LYS A 229 -47.73 -15.67 -30.61
CA LYS A 229 -46.59 -16.58 -30.48
C LYS A 229 -45.35 -15.99 -31.16
N LEU A 230 -44.17 -16.43 -30.74
CA LEU A 230 -42.89 -16.10 -31.39
C LEU A 230 -42.26 -17.36 -31.98
N LEU A 231 -42.09 -17.39 -33.30
CA LEU A 231 -41.51 -18.54 -33.99
C LEU A 231 -40.00 -18.42 -34.14
N THR A 232 -39.29 -19.52 -33.87
CA THR A 232 -37.83 -19.63 -34.06
C THR A 232 -37.44 -19.77 -35.53
N PRO A 233 -36.17 -19.54 -35.92
CA PRO A 233 -35.67 -19.75 -37.28
C PRO A 233 -36.05 -21.11 -37.86
N GLY A 234 -36.52 -21.13 -39.10
CA GLY A 234 -37.09 -22.31 -39.74
C GLY A 234 -38.05 -21.99 -40.89
N ASN A 235 -38.55 -23.04 -41.53
CA ASN A 235 -39.58 -22.95 -42.57
C ASN A 235 -40.89 -23.49 -42.00
N TYR A 236 -41.96 -22.70 -42.04
CA TYR A 236 -43.27 -23.06 -41.50
C TYR A 236 -44.31 -22.98 -42.61
N VAL A 237 -45.24 -23.93 -42.63
CA VAL A 237 -46.38 -23.93 -43.57
C VAL A 237 -47.66 -24.22 -42.82
N ILE A 238 -48.65 -23.36 -43.05
CA ILE A 238 -49.81 -23.20 -42.18
C ILE A 238 -51.04 -23.00 -43.07
N ASP A 239 -52.03 -23.87 -42.98
CA ASP A 239 -53.29 -23.74 -43.72
C ASP A 239 -54.41 -23.29 -42.77
N SER A 240 -54.48 -21.97 -42.52
CA SER A 240 -55.44 -21.37 -41.59
C SER A 240 -55.79 -19.93 -41.94
N ALA A 241 -57.10 -19.64 -41.96
CA ALA A 241 -57.61 -18.28 -42.06
C ALA A 241 -57.36 -17.43 -40.79
N LEU A 242 -57.19 -18.10 -39.64
CA LEU A 242 -56.98 -17.47 -38.32
C LEU A 242 -55.49 -17.22 -38.01
N PHE A 243 -54.64 -17.24 -39.04
CA PHE A 243 -53.22 -16.97 -38.92
C PHE A 243 -52.86 -15.59 -39.48
N THR A 244 -52.18 -14.79 -38.67
CA THR A 244 -51.61 -13.50 -39.09
C THR A 244 -50.14 -13.39 -38.73
N TYR A 245 -49.35 -12.84 -39.65
CA TYR A 245 -47.92 -12.55 -39.48
C TYR A 245 -47.74 -11.03 -39.37
N SER A 246 -47.05 -10.59 -38.31
CA SER A 246 -46.85 -9.17 -37.99
C SER A 246 -45.45 -8.66 -38.31
N GLY A 247 -44.51 -9.54 -38.70
CA GLY A 247 -43.14 -9.18 -39.11
C GLY A 247 -42.03 -10.02 -38.45
N LEU A 248 -40.79 -9.77 -38.83
CA LEU A 248 -39.61 -10.26 -38.13
C LEU A 248 -39.15 -9.28 -37.04
N CYS A 249 -38.39 -9.78 -36.08
CA CYS A 249 -37.54 -9.01 -35.17
C CYS A 249 -36.25 -9.79 -34.91
N ALA A 250 -35.12 -9.10 -34.78
CA ALA A 250 -33.84 -9.74 -34.50
C ALA A 250 -33.80 -10.23 -33.04
N MET A 251 -33.38 -11.48 -32.83
CA MET A 251 -33.22 -12.09 -31.50
C MET A 251 -32.34 -11.27 -30.56
N ASN A 252 -31.42 -10.48 -31.12
CA ASN A 252 -30.44 -9.67 -30.41
C ASN A 252 -30.94 -8.28 -30.00
N GLU A 253 -32.18 -7.91 -30.34
CA GLU A 253 -32.82 -6.70 -29.82
C GLU A 253 -32.89 -6.74 -28.28
N PRO A 254 -32.65 -5.62 -27.56
CA PRO A 254 -32.70 -5.58 -26.10
C PRO A 254 -34.13 -5.71 -25.55
N PHE A 255 -35.12 -5.37 -26.37
CA PHE A 255 -36.54 -5.43 -26.04
C PHE A 255 -37.34 -5.81 -27.29
N ILE A 256 -38.09 -6.93 -27.21
CA ILE A 256 -38.97 -7.40 -28.27
C ILE A 256 -40.39 -7.47 -27.71
N GLN A 257 -41.30 -6.66 -28.26
CA GLN A 257 -42.72 -6.68 -27.92
C GLN A 257 -43.56 -7.23 -29.07
N HIS A 258 -44.55 -8.08 -28.73
CA HIS A 258 -45.59 -8.61 -29.60
C HIS A 258 -46.85 -8.89 -28.78
N GLU A 259 -47.85 -8.00 -28.84
CA GLU A 259 -49.06 -8.04 -28.01
C GLU A 259 -48.76 -8.18 -26.50
N THR A 260 -49.14 -9.32 -25.91
CA THR A 260 -48.89 -9.69 -24.51
C THR A 260 -47.44 -10.11 -24.27
N ILE A 261 -46.75 -10.60 -25.30
CA ILE A 261 -45.39 -11.16 -25.20
C ILE A 261 -44.36 -10.03 -25.20
N LYS A 262 -43.52 -9.99 -24.17
CA LYS A 262 -42.37 -9.10 -24.06
C LYS A 262 -41.14 -9.89 -23.67
N ILE A 263 -40.14 -9.92 -24.55
CA ILE A 263 -38.82 -10.45 -24.23
C ILE A 263 -37.91 -9.27 -23.89
N ILE A 264 -37.24 -9.36 -22.74
CA ILE A 264 -36.28 -8.35 -22.27
C ILE A 264 -34.91 -9.03 -22.15
N ARG A 265 -33.93 -8.54 -22.90
CA ARG A 265 -32.55 -9.03 -22.90
C ARG A 265 -31.67 -8.01 -22.20
N VAL A 266 -31.33 -8.27 -20.94
CA VAL A 266 -30.41 -7.43 -20.15
C VAL A 266 -29.00 -7.95 -20.37
N GLY A 267 -28.15 -7.14 -21.03
CA GLY A 267 -26.76 -7.49 -21.30
C GLY A 267 -25.89 -7.57 -20.04
N LYS A 268 -24.70 -8.16 -20.17
CA LYS A 268 -23.74 -8.22 -19.06
C LYS A 268 -23.37 -6.82 -18.60
N GLY A 269 -23.38 -6.60 -17.29
CA GLY A 269 -23.13 -5.27 -16.72
C GLY A 269 -24.19 -4.21 -17.05
N GLN A 270 -25.41 -4.61 -17.45
CA GLN A 270 -26.57 -3.73 -17.57
C GLN A 270 -27.67 -4.11 -16.57
N ILE A 271 -28.64 -3.22 -16.40
CA ILE A 271 -29.86 -3.43 -15.60
C ILE A 271 -31.07 -2.98 -16.42
N GLY A 272 -32.09 -3.83 -16.49
CA GLY A 272 -33.36 -3.52 -17.15
C GLY A 272 -34.35 -2.87 -16.21
N LEU A 273 -34.86 -1.70 -16.59
CA LEU A 273 -35.88 -0.96 -15.83
C LEU A 273 -37.27 -1.42 -16.30
N THR A 274 -38.03 -2.12 -15.45
CA THR A 274 -39.29 -2.77 -15.86
C THR A 274 -40.37 -2.60 -14.78
N SER A 275 -41.60 -2.27 -15.14
CA SER A 275 -42.73 -2.27 -14.19
C SER A 275 -43.71 -3.37 -14.53
N ILE A 276 -44.07 -4.19 -13.54
CA ILE A 276 -45.01 -5.31 -13.65
C ILE A 276 -46.30 -4.89 -12.94
N GLY A 277 -47.28 -4.40 -13.71
CA GLY A 277 -48.44 -3.73 -13.15
C GLY A 277 -48.02 -2.49 -12.36
N THR A 278 -48.35 -2.45 -11.07
CA THR A 278 -47.97 -1.35 -10.17
C THR A 278 -46.57 -1.50 -9.54
N LYS A 279 -45.92 -2.66 -9.63
CA LYS A 279 -44.63 -2.90 -8.97
C LYS A 279 -43.47 -2.65 -9.93
N GLN A 280 -42.63 -1.67 -9.63
CA GLN A 280 -41.39 -1.44 -10.38
C GLN A 280 -40.32 -2.47 -9.98
N CYS A 281 -39.46 -2.83 -10.92
CA CYS A 281 -38.56 -3.96 -10.86
C CYS A 281 -37.24 -3.65 -11.58
N LEU A 282 -36.10 -3.92 -10.93
CA LEU A 282 -34.80 -3.94 -11.58
C LEU A 282 -34.47 -5.37 -12.03
N LEU A 283 -34.37 -5.58 -13.33
CA LEU A 283 -33.95 -6.87 -13.91
C LEU A 283 -32.42 -6.94 -14.01
N PRO A 284 -31.76 -7.90 -13.31
CA PRO A 284 -30.32 -8.13 -13.46
C PRO A 284 -29.99 -8.80 -14.81
N GLU A 285 -28.71 -8.99 -15.14
CA GLU A 285 -28.29 -9.62 -16.41
C GLU A 285 -28.97 -10.96 -16.68
N GLY A 286 -29.49 -11.14 -17.90
CA GLY A 286 -30.29 -12.30 -18.27
C GLY A 286 -31.27 -12.08 -19.41
N LEU A 287 -31.98 -13.15 -19.78
CA LEU A 287 -33.11 -13.13 -20.71
C LEU A 287 -34.39 -13.40 -19.92
N TYR A 288 -35.35 -12.50 -20.04
CA TYR A 288 -36.66 -12.57 -19.39
C TYR A 288 -37.76 -12.61 -20.44
N THR A 289 -38.83 -13.38 -20.18
CA THR A 289 -39.98 -13.48 -21.06
C THR A 289 -41.25 -13.31 -20.23
N PHE A 290 -42.03 -12.30 -20.58
CA PHE A 290 -43.31 -11.97 -19.97
C PHE A 290 -44.43 -12.22 -20.97
N ASN A 291 -45.59 -12.67 -20.49
CA ASN A 291 -46.81 -12.84 -21.29
C ASN A 291 -47.97 -12.08 -20.62
N ASP A 292 -47.80 -10.77 -20.48
CA ASP A 292 -48.73 -9.88 -19.78
C ASP A 292 -48.70 -8.47 -20.40
N GLN A 293 -49.90 -7.91 -20.62
CA GLN A 293 -50.07 -6.54 -21.10
C GLN A 293 -49.57 -5.51 -20.08
N ASN A 294 -49.67 -5.81 -18.78
CA ASN A 294 -49.33 -4.89 -17.69
C ASN A 294 -47.82 -4.69 -17.47
N VAL A 295 -46.97 -5.45 -18.16
CA VAL A 295 -45.50 -5.27 -18.11
C VAL A 295 -45.08 -4.11 -19.02
N THR A 296 -44.42 -3.10 -18.47
CA THR A 296 -43.86 -1.97 -19.23
C THR A 296 -42.35 -1.92 -19.06
N PHE A 297 -41.62 -1.63 -20.14
CA PHE A 297 -40.16 -1.54 -20.12
C PHE A 297 -39.73 -0.08 -20.28
N SER A 298 -39.00 0.44 -19.29
CA SER A 298 -38.55 1.83 -19.24
C SER A 298 -37.15 2.02 -19.85
N GLY A 299 -36.39 0.95 -20.10
CA GLY A 299 -35.10 0.98 -20.78
C GLY A 299 -33.98 0.20 -20.07
N LEU A 300 -32.76 0.32 -20.60
CA LEU A 300 -31.54 -0.23 -19.99
C LEU A 300 -30.71 0.89 -19.34
N LYS A 301 -30.07 0.58 -18.21
CA LYS A 301 -29.01 1.37 -17.56
C LYS A 301 -27.75 0.54 -17.38
N SER A 302 -26.60 1.18 -17.15
CA SER A 302 -25.37 0.43 -16.85
C SER A 302 -25.37 0.02 -15.38
N ALA A 303 -24.99 -1.22 -15.07
CA ALA A 303 -24.77 -1.67 -13.69
C ALA A 303 -23.55 -0.98 -13.02
N THR A 304 -22.79 -0.20 -13.79
CA THR A 304 -21.71 0.68 -13.31
C THR A 304 -22.17 2.11 -13.01
N ASP A 305 -23.40 2.51 -13.36
CA ASP A 305 -23.88 3.87 -13.10
C ASP A 305 -23.95 4.11 -11.58
N ASN A 306 -23.39 5.24 -11.11
CA ASN A 306 -23.35 5.57 -9.68
C ASN A 306 -24.75 5.74 -9.06
N LEU A 307 -25.75 6.09 -9.88
CA LEU A 307 -27.15 6.25 -9.51
C LEU A 307 -28.06 5.75 -10.64
N ILE A 308 -29.01 4.89 -10.28
CA ILE A 308 -30.08 4.36 -11.13
C ILE A 308 -31.38 4.58 -10.36
N SER A 309 -32.23 5.47 -10.85
CA SER A 309 -33.55 5.75 -10.27
C SER A 309 -34.65 5.19 -11.17
N HIS A 310 -35.56 4.41 -10.58
CA HIS A 310 -36.74 3.82 -11.20
C HIS A 310 -37.86 3.81 -10.14
N PRO A 311 -38.43 4.99 -9.80
CA PRO A 311 -39.17 5.18 -8.55
C PRO A 311 -40.39 4.25 -8.40
N PRO A 312 -40.56 3.56 -7.27
CA PRO A 312 -39.92 3.79 -5.96
C PRO A 312 -38.51 3.19 -5.76
N ILE A 313 -37.95 2.43 -6.70
CA ILE A 313 -36.62 1.83 -6.52
C ILE A 313 -35.52 2.85 -6.85
N THR A 314 -34.60 3.06 -5.91
CA THR A 314 -33.35 3.78 -6.14
C THR A 314 -32.17 2.88 -5.81
N ARG A 315 -31.30 2.65 -6.80
CA ARG A 315 -30.07 1.87 -6.68
C ARG A 315 -28.86 2.79 -6.89
N PHE A 316 -27.87 2.71 -6.02
CA PHE A 316 -26.70 3.59 -6.06
C PHE A 316 -25.44 2.87 -5.56
N ARG A 317 -24.28 3.43 -5.91
CA ARG A 317 -22.96 2.90 -5.51
C ARG A 317 -22.20 3.93 -4.68
N VAL A 318 -21.75 3.51 -3.51
CA VAL A 318 -20.76 4.25 -2.70
C VAL A 318 -19.40 3.59 -2.93
N ASN A 319 -18.45 4.30 -3.53
CA ASN A 319 -17.13 3.74 -3.79
C ASN A 319 -16.22 3.82 -2.54
N LEU A 320 -15.12 3.06 -2.52
CA LEU A 320 -14.17 3.10 -1.41
C LEU A 320 -13.55 4.50 -1.29
N GLY A 321 -13.79 5.16 -0.15
CA GLY A 321 -13.37 6.55 0.08
C GLY A 321 -14.40 7.61 -0.30
N GLU A 322 -15.65 7.22 -0.59
CA GLU A 322 -16.82 8.10 -0.71
C GLU A 322 -17.83 7.87 0.43
N ILE A 323 -18.75 8.82 0.60
CA ILE A 323 -19.91 8.73 1.49
C ILE A 323 -21.15 9.06 0.64
N GLY A 324 -22.14 8.17 0.66
CA GLY A 324 -23.44 8.41 0.03
C GLY A 324 -24.29 9.35 0.87
N LEU A 325 -24.84 10.39 0.25
CA LEU A 325 -25.77 11.35 0.86
C LEU A 325 -27.18 11.10 0.32
N GLY A 326 -28.15 10.97 1.21
CA GLY A 326 -29.55 10.84 0.83
C GLY A 326 -30.50 11.29 1.92
N TRP A 327 -31.79 11.16 1.64
CA TRP A 327 -32.89 11.53 2.50
C TRP A 327 -33.82 10.34 2.66
N TRP A 328 -34.22 10.02 3.89
CA TRP A 328 -35.16 8.96 4.24
C TRP A 328 -36.28 9.57 5.09
N LYS A 329 -37.52 9.59 4.59
CA LYS A 329 -38.67 10.21 5.27
C LYS A 329 -38.40 11.66 5.71
N GLN A 330 -37.85 12.44 4.78
CA GLN A 330 -37.39 13.83 4.99
C GLN A 330 -36.24 14.01 6.01
N SER A 331 -35.77 12.95 6.66
CA SER A 331 -34.57 12.99 7.51
C SER A 331 -33.33 12.72 6.66
N PRO A 332 -32.25 13.52 6.77
CA PRO A 332 -31.00 13.25 6.06
C PRO A 332 -30.31 11.98 6.57
N ILE A 333 -29.53 11.31 5.72
CA ILE A 333 -28.82 10.08 6.07
C ILE A 333 -27.44 10.00 5.38
N LEU A 334 -26.44 9.48 6.12
CA LEU A 334 -25.04 9.36 5.67
C LEU A 334 -24.63 7.88 5.57
N ILE A 335 -24.28 7.44 4.36
CA ILE A 335 -23.88 6.05 4.07
C ILE A 335 -22.35 6.00 3.91
N GLN A 336 -21.66 5.55 4.96
CA GLN A 336 -20.19 5.54 5.02
C GLN A 336 -19.56 4.23 4.53
N GLU A 337 -20.34 3.14 4.44
CA GLU A 337 -19.83 1.84 4.00
C GLU A 337 -19.82 1.73 2.46
N PRO A 338 -18.70 1.31 1.84
CA PRO A 338 -18.61 1.17 0.40
C PRO A 338 -19.38 -0.07 -0.08
N GLY A 339 -20.26 0.12 -1.07
CA GLY A 339 -21.16 -0.93 -1.51
C GLY A 339 -22.09 -0.51 -2.64
N VAL A 340 -22.94 -1.44 -3.08
CA VAL A 340 -24.07 -1.18 -3.96
C VAL A 340 -25.34 -1.37 -3.16
N TYR A 341 -26.12 -0.30 -3.03
CA TYR A 341 -27.35 -0.26 -2.25
C TYR A 341 -28.54 -0.17 -3.21
N GLU A 342 -29.64 -0.80 -2.83
CA GLU A 342 -30.89 -0.82 -3.60
C GLU A 342 -32.04 -0.68 -2.59
N ILE A 343 -32.82 0.38 -2.73
CA ILE A 343 -33.85 0.78 -1.77
C ILE A 343 -35.17 0.95 -2.54
N ASP A 344 -36.15 0.10 -2.24
CA ASP A 344 -37.52 0.15 -2.76
C ASP A 344 -38.41 0.98 -1.82
N SER A 345 -38.36 2.31 -1.97
CA SER A 345 -39.16 3.24 -1.16
C SER A 345 -39.26 4.63 -1.79
N ILE A 346 -40.50 5.13 -1.93
CA ILE A 346 -40.76 6.51 -2.36
C ILE A 346 -40.35 7.56 -1.30
N ASP A 347 -40.17 7.14 -0.04
CA ASP A 347 -39.65 7.99 1.03
C ASP A 347 -38.12 8.21 0.96
N PHE A 348 -37.43 7.51 0.05
CA PHE A 348 -35.99 7.62 -0.13
C PHE A 348 -35.62 8.46 -1.36
N ASN A 349 -34.73 9.43 -1.16
CA ASN A 349 -34.16 10.24 -2.24
C ASN A 349 -32.64 10.32 -2.09
N PHE A 350 -31.88 9.73 -3.02
CA PHE A 350 -30.43 9.83 -3.04
C PHE A 350 -29.99 11.13 -3.69
N GLU A 351 -29.07 11.86 -3.06
CA GLU A 351 -28.61 13.16 -3.54
C GLU A 351 -27.29 13.07 -4.32
N LYS A 352 -26.21 12.57 -3.68
CA LYS A 352 -24.86 12.50 -4.27
C LYS A 352 -23.89 11.66 -3.42
N CYS A 353 -22.82 11.16 -4.03
CA CYS A 353 -21.62 10.73 -3.29
C CYS A 353 -20.67 11.92 -3.06
N VAL A 354 -20.01 11.95 -1.90
CA VAL A 354 -18.98 12.95 -1.54
C VAL A 354 -17.73 12.24 -0.99
N PRO A 355 -16.50 12.61 -1.37
CA PRO A 355 -15.29 11.97 -0.84
C PRO A 355 -15.18 12.07 0.69
N VAL A 356 -14.78 10.97 1.35
CA VAL A 356 -14.54 10.85 2.81
C VAL A 356 -13.55 11.92 3.32
N LYS A 357 -12.60 12.33 2.46
CA LYS A 357 -11.58 13.36 2.70
C LYS A 357 -12.15 14.80 2.78
N THR A 358 -13.39 15.03 2.35
CA THR A 358 -14.04 16.33 2.44
C THR A 358 -14.22 16.69 3.91
N LYS A 359 -13.57 17.77 4.39
CA LYS A 359 -13.54 18.10 5.83
C LYS A 359 -14.93 18.38 6.40
N LEU A 360 -15.77 19.10 5.67
CA LEU A 360 -17.13 19.45 6.04
C LEU A 360 -18.12 18.87 5.04
N ILE A 361 -19.07 18.09 5.54
CA ILE A 361 -20.21 17.57 4.77
C ILE A 361 -21.47 17.96 5.53
N VAL A 362 -22.41 18.64 4.88
CA VAL A 362 -23.69 19.08 5.47
C VAL A 362 -24.83 18.59 4.58
N LEU A 363 -25.86 18.03 5.21
CA LEU A 363 -27.04 17.48 4.57
C LEU A 363 -28.24 17.69 5.52
N GLY A 364 -29.04 18.73 5.28
CA GLY A 364 -30.16 19.07 6.17
C GLY A 364 -29.72 19.36 7.61
N SER A 365 -30.32 18.65 8.56
CA SER A 365 -29.96 18.68 9.99
C SER A 365 -28.65 17.96 10.34
N THR A 366 -28.11 17.15 9.43
CA THR A 366 -26.96 16.27 9.70
C THR A 366 -25.70 16.86 9.09
N MET A 367 -24.64 16.93 9.90
CA MET A 367 -23.30 17.29 9.45
C MET A 367 -22.27 16.25 9.86
N ARG A 368 -21.25 16.07 9.02
CA ARG A 368 -20.02 15.34 9.35
C ARG A 368 -18.84 16.31 9.22
N ILE A 369 -18.08 16.41 10.30
CA ILE A 369 -16.88 17.26 10.41
C ILE A 369 -15.67 16.37 10.66
N VAL A 370 -14.67 16.45 9.79
CA VAL A 370 -13.35 15.84 9.97
C VAL A 370 -12.36 16.94 10.35
N VAL A 371 -11.72 16.78 11.50
CA VAL A 371 -10.66 17.65 12.00
C VAL A 371 -9.35 16.87 11.95
N TYR A 372 -8.35 17.41 11.27
CA TYR A 372 -7.04 16.76 11.16
C TYR A 372 -6.12 17.15 12.32
N GLU A 373 -5.04 16.39 12.50
CA GLU A 373 -4.02 16.69 13.51
C GLU A 373 -3.37 18.07 13.25
N GLY A 374 -3.20 18.85 14.31
CA GLY A 374 -2.75 20.24 14.26
C GLY A 374 -3.76 21.22 13.65
N GLU A 375 -5.04 20.87 13.65
CA GLU A 375 -6.18 21.75 13.41
C GLU A 375 -7.24 21.55 14.51
N VAL A 376 -8.14 22.52 14.68
CA VAL A 376 -9.39 22.35 15.45
C VAL A 376 -10.59 22.84 14.64
N GLY A 377 -11.76 22.21 14.83
CA GLY A 377 -13.02 22.62 14.21
C GLY A 377 -13.80 23.58 15.12
N VAL A 378 -14.16 24.74 14.61
CA VAL A 378 -14.94 25.76 15.33
C VAL A 378 -16.42 25.59 15.03
N THR A 379 -17.21 25.29 16.06
CA THR A 379 -18.67 25.19 15.96
C THR A 379 -19.37 25.98 17.06
N TYR A 380 -20.63 26.34 16.81
CA TYR A 380 -21.53 26.88 17.83
C TYR A 380 -22.73 25.97 17.96
N LYS A 381 -23.07 25.55 19.18
CA LYS A 381 -24.31 24.83 19.48
C LYS A 381 -25.24 25.76 20.26
N ALA A 382 -26.39 26.10 19.68
CA ALA A 382 -27.32 27.11 20.20
C ALA A 382 -26.60 28.42 20.61
N GLY A 383 -25.69 28.90 19.76
CA GLY A 383 -24.87 30.10 19.99
C GLY A 383 -23.69 29.93 20.96
N LYS A 384 -23.57 28.78 21.65
CA LYS A 384 -22.43 28.49 22.54
C LYS A 384 -21.26 27.89 21.76
N LEU A 385 -20.09 28.53 21.84
CA LEU A 385 -18.84 28.05 21.25
C LEU A 385 -18.47 26.64 21.78
N ASP A 386 -18.26 25.72 20.85
CA ASP A 386 -17.91 24.32 21.06
C ASP A 386 -16.82 23.90 20.07
N ILE A 387 -15.67 23.44 20.58
CA ILE A 387 -14.44 23.28 19.79
C ILE A 387 -14.09 21.79 19.67
N LEU A 388 -13.98 21.35 18.42
CA LEU A 388 -13.72 19.97 18.07
C LEU A 388 -12.22 19.76 17.91
N GLY A 389 -11.65 18.88 18.75
CA GLY A 389 -10.28 18.39 18.60
C GLY A 389 -10.11 17.48 17.36
N PRO A 390 -8.91 16.94 17.10
CA PRO A 390 -8.69 16.04 15.97
C PRO A 390 -9.58 14.78 16.06
N GLY A 391 -10.24 14.43 14.95
CA GLY A 391 -11.22 13.34 14.92
C GLY A 391 -12.23 13.45 13.78
N THR A 392 -13.18 12.51 13.73
CA THR A 392 -14.38 12.61 12.88
C THR A 392 -15.60 12.67 13.78
N PHE A 393 -16.43 13.69 13.59
CA PHE A 393 -17.65 13.94 14.35
C PHE A 393 -18.85 13.93 13.41
N VAL A 394 -19.97 13.41 13.87
CA VAL A 394 -21.27 13.47 13.18
C VAL A 394 -22.28 14.05 14.17
N PHE A 395 -23.09 14.99 13.72
CA PHE A 395 -24.13 15.63 14.52
C PHE A 395 -25.42 15.73 13.72
N ASP A 396 -26.53 15.33 14.34
CA ASP A 396 -27.89 15.39 13.78
C ASP A 396 -28.70 16.52 14.44
N GLU A 397 -28.08 17.70 14.57
CA GLU A 397 -28.57 18.82 15.37
C GLU A 397 -28.66 20.11 14.52
N LEU A 398 -29.89 20.57 14.23
CA LEU A 398 -30.14 21.83 13.51
C LEU A 398 -29.56 23.07 14.21
N ASP A 399 -29.50 23.05 15.53
CA ASP A 399 -29.01 24.18 16.35
C ASP A 399 -27.49 24.31 16.36
N ARG A 400 -26.76 23.42 15.65
CA ARG A 400 -25.30 23.48 15.53
C ARG A 400 -24.89 24.08 14.19
N VAL A 401 -23.97 25.04 14.22
CA VAL A 401 -23.40 25.69 13.03
C VAL A 401 -21.88 25.50 13.05
N PHE A 402 -21.31 25.15 11.90
CA PHE A 402 -19.86 25.15 11.68
C PHE A 402 -19.42 26.50 11.13
N GLU A 403 -18.36 27.09 11.71
CA GLU A 403 -17.81 28.37 11.26
C GLU A 403 -16.53 28.20 10.46
N SER A 404 -15.49 27.60 11.06
CA SER A 404 -14.15 27.55 10.47
C SER A 404 -13.28 26.40 11.01
N TYR A 405 -12.17 26.14 10.32
CA TYR A 405 -11.05 25.38 10.88
C TYR A 405 -9.99 26.38 11.34
N MET A 406 -9.41 26.17 12.52
CA MET A 406 -8.33 26.97 13.07
C MET A 406 -7.05 26.12 13.17
N SER A 407 -5.92 26.66 12.70
CA SER A 407 -4.64 25.95 12.74
C SER A 407 -4.01 26.00 14.14
N THR A 408 -3.61 24.85 14.68
CA THR A 408 -2.80 24.76 15.92
C THR A 408 -1.35 24.37 15.64
N LYS A 409 -0.98 24.25 14.35
CA LYS A 409 0.41 24.07 13.91
C LYS A 409 1.25 25.32 14.15
N LEU A 410 2.56 25.13 14.20
CA LEU A 410 3.53 26.23 14.18
C LEU A 410 3.40 26.98 12.85
N MET A 411 3.06 28.26 12.92
CA MET A 411 2.97 29.20 11.80
C MET A 411 4.00 30.30 11.99
N SER A 412 4.58 30.81 10.89
CA SER A 412 5.56 31.90 10.94
C SER A 412 5.06 33.09 10.15
N ILE A 413 4.93 34.25 10.81
CA ILE A 413 4.47 35.51 10.20
C ILE A 413 5.69 36.41 9.98
N PRO A 414 6.00 36.83 8.74
CA PRO A 414 6.96 37.90 8.52
C PRO A 414 6.37 39.22 9.03
N LEU A 415 7.13 40.00 9.80
CA LEU A 415 6.63 41.28 10.34
C LEU A 415 6.39 42.34 9.25
N ILE A 416 6.85 42.09 8.02
CA ILE A 416 6.65 42.91 6.83
C ILE A 416 6.15 41.97 5.71
N GLU A 417 4.96 42.22 5.19
CA GLU A 417 4.32 41.37 4.17
C GLU A 417 4.37 41.98 2.75
N ASP A 418 4.61 43.29 2.66
CA ASP A 418 4.43 44.04 1.42
C ASP A 418 5.67 44.05 0.52
N VAL A 419 5.73 43.07 -0.38
CA VAL A 419 6.59 43.06 -1.59
C VAL A 419 6.32 44.29 -2.49
N LYS A 420 5.19 44.98 -2.30
CA LYS A 420 4.82 46.24 -2.98
C LYS A 420 5.26 47.50 -2.25
N SER A 421 5.67 47.43 -0.98
CA SER A 421 6.20 48.57 -0.25
C SER A 421 7.63 48.85 -0.71
N LYS A 422 8.04 50.13 -0.72
CA LYS A 422 9.41 50.52 -1.08
C LYS A 422 10.43 50.32 0.05
N GLU A 423 10.00 49.75 1.19
CA GLU A 423 10.79 49.70 2.42
C GLU A 423 10.98 48.23 2.85
N PRO A 424 12.05 47.55 2.37
CA PRO A 424 12.26 46.11 2.57
C PRO A 424 12.70 45.73 4.00
N PHE A 425 12.64 46.67 4.95
CA PHE A 425 13.07 46.56 6.34
C PHE A 425 12.20 47.42 7.26
N LEU A 426 11.99 46.95 8.49
CA LEU A 426 11.32 47.71 9.53
C LEU A 426 12.32 48.68 10.14
N ARG A 427 12.12 49.99 9.91
CA ARG A 427 12.95 51.02 10.54
C ARG A 427 12.71 51.07 12.04
N CYS A 428 13.81 51.05 12.78
CA CYS A 428 13.88 51.16 14.23
C CYS A 428 15.03 52.11 14.58
N ASP A 429 14.83 52.99 15.56
CA ASP A 429 15.91 53.79 16.12
C ASP A 429 16.63 52.99 17.21
N THR A 430 17.96 53.03 17.21
CA THR A 430 18.78 52.52 18.31
C THR A 430 18.84 53.52 19.46
N ARG A 431 19.32 53.10 20.65
CA ARG A 431 19.53 54.00 21.81
C ARG A 431 20.41 55.22 21.49
N ASP A 432 21.32 55.07 20.52
CA ASP A 432 22.26 56.11 20.09
C ASP A 432 21.72 56.95 18.91
N PHE A 433 20.40 56.91 18.66
CA PHE A 433 19.69 57.62 17.59
C PHE A 433 20.18 57.30 16.15
N VAL A 434 20.69 56.08 15.93
CA VAL A 434 21.04 55.59 14.59
C VAL A 434 19.91 54.70 14.06
N GLU A 435 19.39 55.04 12.88
CA GLU A 435 18.39 54.25 12.15
C GLU A 435 18.96 52.89 11.70
N VAL A 436 18.27 51.81 12.09
CA VAL A 436 18.52 50.45 11.63
C VAL A 436 17.26 49.84 11.01
N GLY A 437 17.44 49.11 9.92
CA GLY A 437 16.41 48.32 9.27
C GLY A 437 16.56 46.85 9.64
N ILE A 438 15.49 46.25 10.16
CA ILE A 438 15.46 44.83 10.55
C ILE A 438 14.41 44.09 9.71
N ARG A 439 14.74 42.86 9.27
CA ARG A 439 13.75 41.90 8.78
C ARG A 439 13.66 40.74 9.76
N ALA A 440 12.46 40.42 10.21
CA ALA A 440 12.20 39.33 11.15
C ALA A 440 10.85 38.66 10.89
N ALA A 441 10.75 37.39 11.27
CA ALA A 441 9.54 36.59 11.27
C ALA A 441 9.31 35.98 12.66
N VAL A 442 8.07 35.97 13.12
CA VAL A 442 7.67 35.44 14.43
C VAL A 442 6.93 34.13 14.25
N SER A 443 7.43 33.08 14.90
CA SER A 443 6.89 31.73 14.84
C SER A 443 6.06 31.44 16.09
N PHE A 444 4.79 31.09 15.90
CA PHE A 444 3.80 30.93 16.96
C PHE A 444 2.86 29.74 16.69
N ARG A 445 2.18 29.28 17.72
CA ARG A 445 1.08 28.30 17.66
C ARG A 445 -0.02 28.66 18.64
N ILE A 446 -1.22 28.19 18.36
CA ILE A 446 -2.38 28.38 19.23
C ILE A 446 -2.40 27.23 20.25
N ALA A 447 -2.29 27.55 21.54
CA ALA A 447 -2.21 26.57 22.62
C ALA A 447 -3.56 26.36 23.33
N ASP A 448 -4.36 27.42 23.49
CA ASP A 448 -5.79 27.33 23.85
C ASP A 448 -6.65 28.07 22.81
N PRO A 449 -7.16 27.36 21.78
CA PRO A 449 -8.04 27.94 20.77
C PRO A 449 -9.31 28.58 21.33
N LYS A 450 -9.79 28.12 22.49
CA LYS A 450 -11.01 28.65 23.11
C LYS A 450 -10.80 30.07 23.63
N LEU A 451 -9.66 30.30 24.27
CA LEU A 451 -9.30 31.62 24.79
C LEU A 451 -8.92 32.57 23.64
N THR A 452 -8.26 32.07 22.59
CA THR A 452 -7.99 32.84 21.37
C THR A 452 -9.27 33.31 20.68
N LEU A 453 -10.23 32.40 20.43
CA LEU A 453 -11.49 32.73 19.76
C LEU A 453 -12.37 33.68 20.58
N LEU A 454 -12.43 33.52 21.90
CA LEU A 454 -13.25 34.38 22.77
C LEU A 454 -12.68 35.81 22.92
N THR A 455 -11.35 35.97 22.85
CA THR A 455 -10.69 37.27 23.08
C THR A 455 -10.38 38.02 21.78
N ILE A 456 -10.09 37.32 20.68
CA ILE A 456 -9.64 37.91 19.40
C ILE A 456 -10.60 37.60 18.24
N GLY A 457 -11.28 36.45 18.28
CA GLY A 457 -12.07 35.95 17.16
C GLY A 457 -11.19 35.38 16.04
N ASN A 458 -11.33 35.91 14.83
CA ASN A 458 -10.82 35.30 13.61
C ASN A 458 -9.28 35.19 13.54
N GLU A 459 -8.80 34.18 12.80
CA GLU A 459 -7.37 33.91 12.58
C GLU A 459 -6.63 35.12 11.95
N SER A 460 -7.28 35.88 11.07
CA SER A 460 -6.72 37.12 10.49
C SER A 460 -6.56 38.26 11.51
N ALA A 461 -7.45 38.35 12.51
CA ALA A 461 -7.30 39.30 13.62
C ALA A 461 -6.18 38.85 14.56
N THR A 462 -6.01 37.54 14.76
CA THR A 462 -4.91 36.94 15.53
C THR A 462 -3.55 37.23 14.88
N ILE A 463 -3.41 37.00 13.57
CA ILE A 463 -2.20 37.33 12.79
C ILE A 463 -1.85 38.81 12.94
N LYS A 464 -2.84 39.70 12.77
CA LYS A 464 -2.62 41.15 12.93
C LYS A 464 -2.19 41.52 14.35
N LEU A 465 -2.85 40.99 15.38
CA LEU A 465 -2.52 41.29 16.78
C LEU A 465 -1.10 40.86 17.15
N ILE A 466 -0.66 39.68 16.69
CA ILE A 466 0.71 39.20 16.87
C ILE A 466 1.69 40.15 16.17
N LYS A 467 1.41 40.52 14.91
CA LYS A 467 2.28 41.38 14.10
C LYS A 467 2.45 42.78 14.72
N ASP A 468 1.35 43.46 15.05
CA ASP A 468 1.36 44.83 15.58
C ASP A 468 2.11 44.89 16.93
N ASN A 469 1.86 43.94 17.85
CA ASN A 469 2.57 43.87 19.13
C ASN A 469 4.05 43.48 18.99
N SER A 470 4.37 42.56 18.07
CA SER A 470 5.75 42.13 17.81
C SER A 470 6.58 43.28 17.24
N ILE A 471 6.02 44.10 16.35
CA ILE A 471 6.65 45.32 15.84
C ILE A 471 6.91 46.30 16.99
N ALA A 472 5.91 46.58 17.83
CA ALA A 472 6.05 47.52 18.94
C ALA A 472 7.11 47.06 19.97
N ALA A 473 7.14 45.77 20.30
CA ALA A 473 8.10 45.18 21.21
C ALA A 473 9.52 45.15 20.63
N LEU A 474 9.70 44.76 19.36
CA LEU A 474 11.00 44.79 18.68
C LEU A 474 11.55 46.22 18.65
N GLN A 475 10.74 47.20 18.24
CA GLN A 475 11.13 48.61 18.28
C GLN A 475 11.45 49.08 19.71
N SER A 476 10.81 48.55 20.74
CA SER A 476 11.16 48.85 22.13
C SER A 476 12.54 48.32 22.53
N ILE A 477 12.90 47.10 22.10
CA ILE A 477 14.18 46.45 22.42
C ILE A 477 15.34 47.11 21.66
N VAL A 478 15.11 47.47 20.39
CA VAL A 478 16.11 48.20 19.58
C VAL A 478 16.36 49.60 20.16
N ARG A 479 15.32 50.33 20.59
CA ARG A 479 15.47 51.64 21.25
C ARG A 479 16.18 51.59 22.60
N SER A 480 16.22 50.45 23.29
CA SER A 480 16.99 50.28 24.54
C SER A 480 18.43 49.80 24.35
N THR A 481 18.77 49.24 23.19
CA THR A 481 20.10 48.67 22.91
C THR A 481 21.03 49.67 22.22
N ALA A 482 22.31 49.66 22.61
CA ALA A 482 23.32 50.56 22.09
C ALA A 482 23.99 49.99 20.83
N LEU A 483 24.31 50.84 19.85
CA LEU A 483 24.74 50.43 18.51
C LEU A 483 26.02 49.56 18.54
N ASN A 484 26.91 49.76 19.51
CA ASN A 484 28.11 48.91 19.65
C ASN A 484 27.76 47.44 19.94
N GLN A 485 26.68 47.17 20.69
CA GLN A 485 26.19 45.82 20.97
C GLN A 485 25.53 45.21 19.72
N LEU A 486 24.78 46.02 18.96
CA LEU A 486 24.21 45.63 17.67
C LEU A 486 25.29 45.34 16.61
N ALA A 487 26.34 46.16 16.52
CA ALA A 487 27.34 46.11 15.46
C ALA A 487 28.30 44.90 15.60
N GLN A 488 28.65 44.51 16.83
CA GLN A 488 29.47 43.32 17.11
C GLN A 488 28.80 42.01 16.65
N SER A 489 27.49 42.04 16.38
CA SER A 489 26.75 40.87 15.88
C SER A 489 27.08 40.48 14.43
N LYS A 490 27.64 41.38 13.62
CA LYS A 490 27.67 41.20 12.15
C LYS A 490 28.82 40.31 11.64
N THR A 491 29.66 39.76 12.52
CA THR A 491 30.94 39.12 12.13
C THR A 491 31.11 37.68 12.64
N ILE A 492 30.20 36.76 12.27
CA ILE A 492 30.58 35.37 12.01
C ILE A 492 30.03 34.96 10.63
N SER A 493 30.93 34.85 9.65
CA SER A 493 30.74 34.06 8.43
C SER A 493 31.91 33.09 8.32
N ALA A 494 31.88 32.04 9.15
CA ALA A 494 32.95 31.07 9.24
C ALA A 494 32.91 30.08 8.06
N SER A 495 33.83 30.24 7.12
CA SER A 495 34.26 29.13 6.26
C SER A 495 35.15 28.19 7.07
N ASP A 496 34.85 26.89 7.08
CA ASP A 496 35.55 25.90 7.91
C ASP A 496 37.08 25.90 7.72
N LEU A 497 37.82 26.10 8.82
CA LEU A 497 39.21 25.66 8.96
C LEU A 497 39.38 24.94 10.30
N LYS A 498 40.09 23.81 10.25
CA LYS A 498 40.12 22.80 11.32
C LYS A 498 41.11 23.14 12.43
N GLY A 499 40.72 22.91 13.68
CA GLY A 499 41.59 22.87 14.84
C GLY A 499 40.87 22.24 16.05
N ASP A 500 41.57 21.38 16.79
CA ASP A 500 41.16 20.89 18.13
C ASP A 500 41.15 22.07 19.14
N THR A 501 40.48 22.03 20.30
CA THR A 501 40.52 20.93 21.29
C THR A 501 39.33 20.93 22.27
N GLN A 502 38.71 19.75 22.44
CA GLN A 502 38.02 19.18 23.62
C GLN A 502 37.27 20.05 24.67
N GLN A 503 35.94 19.83 24.74
CA GLN A 503 35.09 19.67 25.95
C GLN A 503 34.84 20.90 26.88
N THR A 504 33.67 21.11 27.53
CA THR A 504 32.61 20.18 27.99
C THR A 504 31.16 20.73 27.87
N HIS A 505 30.20 19.80 27.83
CA HIS A 505 28.76 19.88 28.22
C HIS A 505 27.69 20.69 27.44
N ASN A 506 26.76 19.89 26.89
CA ASN A 506 25.30 20.05 26.78
C ASN A 506 24.60 20.69 25.54
N GLU A 507 24.02 19.78 24.75
CA GLU A 507 22.65 19.81 24.18
C GLU A 507 22.31 20.75 22.98
N ASN A 508 22.56 20.22 21.78
CA ASN A 508 21.64 20.24 20.62
C ASN A 508 20.99 21.58 20.20
N GLY A 509 21.80 22.60 19.92
CA GLY A 509 21.41 23.75 19.09
C GLY A 509 22.02 23.70 17.67
N PRO A 510 21.41 24.36 16.66
CA PRO A 510 22.14 24.79 15.45
C PRO A 510 23.26 25.78 15.84
N PRO A 511 24.27 26.03 14.98
CA PRO A 511 25.43 26.87 15.34
C PRO A 511 25.01 28.23 15.89
N SER A 512 25.59 28.62 17.03
CA SER A 512 25.18 29.79 17.83
C SER A 512 25.02 31.05 16.99
N ALA A 513 23.95 31.79 17.26
CA ALA A 513 23.81 33.11 16.68
C ALA A 513 24.81 34.07 17.37
N PRO A 514 25.23 35.15 16.72
CA PRO A 514 26.00 36.19 17.38
C PRO A 514 25.23 36.69 18.62
N GLN A 515 25.88 36.73 19.79
CA GLN A 515 25.27 36.90 21.14
C GLN A 515 24.19 38.00 21.24
N PHE A 516 24.30 39.06 20.45
CA PHE A 516 23.26 40.11 20.36
C PHE A 516 21.88 39.55 19.96
N PHE A 517 21.83 38.67 18.97
CA PHE A 517 20.57 38.10 18.48
C PHE A 517 19.96 37.11 19.48
N GLU A 518 20.78 36.38 20.22
CA GLU A 518 20.35 35.51 21.32
C GLU A 518 19.75 36.35 22.47
N ASN A 519 20.44 37.42 22.90
CA ASN A 519 19.92 38.37 23.89
C ASN A 519 18.62 39.07 23.45
N LEU A 520 18.52 39.50 22.18
CA LEU A 520 17.31 40.12 21.64
C LEU A 520 16.15 39.12 21.59
N HIS A 521 16.40 37.90 21.14
CA HIS A 521 15.42 36.81 21.12
C HIS A 521 14.84 36.55 22.50
N ASP A 522 15.69 36.48 23.52
CA ASP A 522 15.26 36.18 24.89
C ASP A 522 14.58 37.38 25.58
N GLU A 523 15.00 38.62 25.30
CA GLU A 523 14.28 39.83 25.75
C GLU A 523 12.91 39.96 25.06
N PHE A 524 12.80 39.53 23.80
CA PHE A 524 11.53 39.49 23.06
C PHE A 524 10.59 38.40 23.60
N LEU A 525 11.06 37.16 23.77
CA LEU A 525 10.25 36.08 24.30
C LEU A 525 9.80 36.37 25.74
N SER A 526 10.69 36.82 26.62
CA SER A 526 10.33 37.11 28.02
C SER A 526 9.26 38.21 28.17
N LYS A 527 9.25 39.21 27.27
CA LYS A 527 8.20 40.26 27.25
C LYS A 527 6.87 39.77 26.68
N ILE A 528 6.89 38.99 25.59
CA ILE A 528 5.67 38.71 24.81
C ILE A 528 5.08 37.32 25.08
N HIS A 529 5.91 36.26 25.18
CA HIS A 529 5.44 34.87 25.32
C HIS A 529 4.46 34.73 26.50
N ASP A 530 4.88 35.22 27.67
CA ASP A 530 4.14 35.07 28.91
C ASP A 530 2.83 35.88 28.90
N SER A 531 2.87 37.07 28.28
CA SER A 531 1.70 37.94 28.06
C SER A 531 0.69 37.28 27.12
N PHE A 532 1.13 36.79 25.95
CA PHE A 532 0.25 36.20 24.94
C PHE A 532 -0.34 34.85 25.37
N LYS A 533 0.44 34.05 26.10
CA LYS A 533 -0.01 32.77 26.65
C LYS A 533 -1.10 32.94 27.70
N LYS A 534 -0.99 33.97 28.55
CA LYS A 534 -1.96 34.27 29.62
C LYS A 534 -3.19 35.04 29.14
N GLN A 535 -3.05 35.97 28.18
CA GLN A 535 -4.15 36.84 27.73
C GLN A 535 -4.90 36.32 26.50
N TYR A 536 -4.25 35.54 25.64
CA TYR A 536 -4.79 35.16 24.33
C TYR A 536 -4.72 33.65 24.03
N GLY A 537 -4.11 32.82 24.89
CA GLY A 537 -3.92 31.39 24.64
C GLY A 537 -2.91 31.07 23.54
N ILE A 538 -2.11 32.05 23.12
CA ILE A 538 -1.13 31.95 22.03
C ILE A 538 0.26 31.71 22.60
N LEU A 539 0.99 30.75 22.04
CA LEU A 539 2.35 30.43 22.42
C LEU A 539 3.28 30.86 21.27
N ILE A 540 4.16 31.83 21.55
CA ILE A 540 5.22 32.26 20.61
C ILE A 540 6.45 31.41 20.91
N ASP A 541 6.87 30.58 19.96
CA ASP A 541 7.99 29.65 20.13
C ASP A 541 9.35 30.28 19.83
N ASN A 542 9.42 31.20 18.85
CA ASN A 542 10.69 31.76 18.36
C ASN A 542 10.48 33.08 17.60
N ILE A 543 11.42 34.02 17.68
CA ILE A 543 11.58 35.12 16.72
C ILE A 543 12.85 34.93 15.89
N ARG A 544 12.70 34.75 14.57
CA ARG A 544 13.83 34.67 13.64
C ARG A 544 14.10 36.05 13.04
N ILE A 545 15.28 36.59 13.26
CA ILE A 545 15.80 37.69 12.45
C ILE A 545 16.44 37.12 11.19
N GLU A 546 16.10 37.68 10.04
CA GLU A 546 16.58 37.25 8.72
C GLU A 546 17.73 38.13 8.20
N ASP A 547 17.64 39.45 8.44
CA ASP A 547 18.62 40.43 7.95
C ASP A 547 18.61 41.70 8.82
N PHE A 548 19.76 42.36 8.90
CA PHE A 548 20.04 43.54 9.71
C PHE A 548 20.95 44.52 8.96
N GLN A 549 20.42 45.70 8.64
CA GLN A 549 21.12 46.75 7.92
C GLN A 549 21.08 48.09 8.66
N ILE A 550 22.23 48.74 8.83
CA ILE A 550 22.30 50.15 9.26
C ILE A 550 21.89 51.02 8.05
N MET A 551 20.89 51.89 8.21
CA MET A 551 20.36 52.68 7.08
C MET A 551 21.33 53.78 6.63
N ASN A 552 22.09 54.36 7.56
CA ASN A 552 23.14 55.33 7.24
C ASN A 552 24.39 54.64 6.66
N GLN A 553 24.61 54.79 5.35
CA GLN A 553 25.73 54.19 4.63
C GLN A 553 27.11 54.73 5.04
N GLU A 554 27.25 56.02 5.39
CA GLU A 554 28.54 56.59 5.81
C GLU A 554 28.98 55.99 7.15
N LEU A 555 28.04 55.89 8.09
CA LEU A 555 28.26 55.31 9.40
C LEU A 555 28.51 53.79 9.29
N ALA A 556 27.76 53.08 8.43
CA ALA A 556 28.02 51.67 8.14
C ALA A 556 29.42 51.43 7.54
N ASN A 557 29.86 52.30 6.62
CA ASN A 557 31.21 52.24 6.04
C ASN A 557 32.30 52.53 7.08
N ASN A 558 32.07 53.48 8.00
CA ASN A 558 33.03 53.79 9.07
C ASN A 558 33.11 52.69 10.13
N ILE A 559 31.98 52.09 10.53
CA ILE A 559 31.97 50.88 11.39
C ILE A 559 32.68 49.72 10.68
N SER A 560 32.47 49.53 9.38
CA SER A 560 33.14 48.46 8.62
C SER A 560 34.67 48.64 8.59
N LYS A 561 35.17 49.87 8.39
CA LYS A 561 36.60 50.19 8.50
C LYS A 561 37.13 49.93 9.91
N GLN A 562 36.39 50.35 10.94
CA GLN A 562 36.79 50.15 12.33
C GLN A 562 36.83 48.65 12.69
N ALA A 563 35.86 47.86 12.21
CA ALA A 563 35.83 46.40 12.39
C ALA A 563 37.01 45.70 11.71
N ILE A 564 37.42 46.14 10.52
CA ILE A 564 38.65 45.64 9.85
C ILE A 564 39.88 45.94 10.71
N ILE A 565 40.01 47.17 11.24
CA ILE A 565 41.12 47.56 12.12
C ILE A 565 41.11 46.74 13.42
N THR A 566 39.94 46.47 14.01
CA THR A 566 39.78 45.62 15.19
C THR A 566 40.12 44.15 14.89
N ALA A 567 39.71 43.61 13.75
CA ALA A 567 40.07 42.25 13.32
C ALA A 567 41.58 42.12 13.06
N GLU A 568 42.19 43.09 12.38
CA GLU A 568 43.64 43.15 12.17
C GLU A 568 44.42 43.24 13.49
N THR A 569 43.98 44.09 14.43
CA THR A 569 44.67 44.25 15.73
C THR A 569 44.47 43.05 16.65
N SER A 570 43.29 42.44 16.66
CA SER A 570 43.03 41.16 17.34
C SER A 570 43.90 40.04 16.76
N THR A 571 44.00 39.93 15.42
CA THR A 571 44.87 38.94 14.76
C THR A 571 46.35 39.19 15.08
N LYS A 572 46.79 40.45 15.14
CA LYS A 572 48.16 40.81 15.52
C LYS A 572 48.46 40.49 16.99
N LEU A 573 47.49 40.68 17.90
CA LEU A 573 47.62 40.29 19.31
C LEU A 573 47.70 38.77 19.47
N ALA A 574 46.78 38.01 18.87
CA ALA A 574 46.78 36.54 18.94
C ALA A 574 48.09 35.94 18.37
N ASN A 575 48.62 36.51 17.28
CA ASN A 575 49.92 36.10 16.74
C ASN A 575 51.10 36.43 17.67
N LEU A 576 51.07 37.55 18.40
CA LEU A 576 52.10 37.91 19.39
C LEU A 576 52.01 37.05 20.66
N GLU A 577 50.80 36.70 21.08
CA GLU A 577 50.57 35.79 22.22
C GLU A 577 51.06 34.37 21.88
N ALA A 578 50.70 33.85 20.70
CA ALA A 578 51.21 32.56 20.22
C ALA A 578 52.75 32.54 20.06
N GLN A 579 53.36 33.63 19.55
CA GLN A 579 54.82 33.74 19.49
C GLN A 579 55.45 33.71 20.89
N ARG A 580 54.88 34.45 21.85
CA ARG A 580 55.36 34.49 23.24
C ARG A 580 55.23 33.15 23.94
N GLU A 581 54.15 32.42 23.70
CA GLU A 581 53.93 31.07 24.25
C GLU A 581 54.95 30.07 23.67
N ILE A 582 55.21 30.13 22.35
CA ILE A 582 56.23 29.30 21.67
C ILE A 582 57.64 29.59 22.20
N GLU A 583 58.01 30.85 22.43
CA GLU A 583 59.31 31.20 23.02
C GLU A 583 59.45 30.69 24.46
N LEU A 584 58.42 30.86 25.28
CA LEU A 584 58.42 30.45 26.69
C LEU A 584 58.51 28.91 26.80
N ALA A 585 57.66 28.17 26.07
CA ALA A 585 57.74 26.71 25.99
C ALA A 585 59.08 26.21 25.42
N GLY A 586 59.70 26.98 24.52
CA GLY A 586 61.05 26.74 24.01
C GLY A 586 62.12 26.82 25.10
N GLN A 587 62.06 27.85 25.94
CA GLN A 587 62.98 28.01 27.09
C GLN A 587 62.75 26.93 28.16
N GLU A 588 61.50 26.58 28.47
CA GLU A 588 61.18 25.49 29.41
C GLU A 588 61.67 24.13 28.90
N ARG A 589 61.54 23.85 27.60
CA ARG A 589 62.10 22.64 26.96
C ARG A 589 63.63 22.60 27.06
N LEU A 590 64.32 23.73 26.89
CA LEU A 590 65.78 23.80 27.05
C LEU A 590 66.20 23.60 28.51
N ASN A 591 65.49 24.23 29.46
CA ASN A 591 65.76 24.08 30.90
C ASN A 591 65.51 22.65 31.39
N SER A 592 64.45 21.98 30.92
CA SER A 592 64.19 20.57 31.24
C SER A 592 65.19 19.61 30.59
N ILE A 593 65.65 19.84 29.37
CA ILE A 593 66.75 19.07 28.78
C ILE A 593 68.03 19.20 29.61
N ASN A 594 68.34 20.39 30.13
CA ASN A 594 69.51 20.61 30.97
C ASN A 594 69.38 19.96 32.36
N SER A 595 68.21 20.01 33.00
CA SER A 595 67.99 19.33 34.28
C SER A 595 67.97 17.80 34.14
N ILE A 596 67.46 17.27 33.02
CA ILE A 596 67.52 15.83 32.70
C ILE A 596 68.98 15.37 32.51
N LYS A 597 69.84 16.16 31.85
CA LYS A 597 71.28 15.85 31.75
C LYS A 597 71.97 15.84 33.12
N ALA A 598 71.79 16.89 33.91
CA ALA A 598 72.39 17.01 35.23
C ALA A 598 71.93 15.88 36.19
N THR A 599 70.65 15.52 36.16
CA THR A 599 70.13 14.40 36.96
C THR A 599 70.63 13.04 36.46
N ALA A 600 70.77 12.82 35.14
CA ALA A 600 71.33 11.58 34.59
C ALA A 600 72.82 11.39 34.95
N GLU A 601 73.62 12.46 34.95
CA GLU A 601 75.02 12.42 35.37
C GLU A 601 75.15 12.18 36.89
N ALA A 602 74.34 12.87 37.69
CA ALA A 602 74.25 12.62 39.13
C ALA A 602 73.81 11.17 39.45
N PHE A 603 72.90 10.60 38.66
CA PHE A 603 72.44 9.22 38.85
C PHE A 603 73.54 8.20 38.51
N LYS A 604 74.33 8.42 37.45
CA LYS A 604 75.52 7.59 37.15
C LYS A 604 76.53 7.61 38.29
N LEU A 605 76.91 8.81 38.75
CA LEU A 605 77.85 8.99 39.86
C LEU A 605 77.34 8.32 41.15
N LYS A 606 76.03 8.42 41.41
CA LYS A 606 75.37 7.72 42.52
C LYS A 606 75.45 6.20 42.38
N THR A 607 75.10 5.62 41.22
CA THR A 607 75.19 4.16 41.04
C THR A 607 76.62 3.62 41.13
N GLU A 608 77.64 4.36 40.67
CA GLU A 608 79.04 3.97 40.84
C GLU A 608 79.51 4.01 42.30
N THR A 609 79.04 4.99 43.08
CA THR A 609 79.41 5.13 44.50
C THR A 609 78.64 4.15 45.38
N GLU A 610 77.36 3.89 45.09
CA GLU A 610 76.57 2.84 45.74
C GLU A 610 77.10 1.44 45.43
N ALA A 611 77.57 1.16 44.21
CA ALA A 611 78.21 -0.12 43.87
C ALA A 611 79.57 -0.33 44.59
N LYS A 612 80.35 0.74 44.78
CA LYS A 612 81.61 0.70 45.56
C LYS A 612 81.33 0.52 47.06
N ASN A 613 80.31 1.19 47.59
CA ASN A 613 79.92 1.08 49.00
C ASN A 613 79.26 -0.27 49.34
N SER A 614 78.43 -0.84 48.45
CA SER A 614 77.86 -2.18 48.68
C SER A 614 78.95 -3.26 48.66
N ALA A 615 79.94 -3.16 47.76
CA ALA A 615 81.08 -4.05 47.74
C ALA A 615 81.93 -3.99 49.03
N THR A 616 82.17 -2.80 49.60
CA THR A 616 82.90 -2.68 50.87
C THR A 616 82.08 -3.13 52.08
N ILE A 617 80.75 -2.89 52.09
CA ILE A 617 79.84 -3.42 53.12
C ILE A 617 79.84 -4.95 53.10
N ILE A 618 79.68 -5.59 51.94
CA ILE A 618 79.69 -7.07 51.82
C ILE A 618 81.04 -7.65 52.27
N LEU A 619 82.17 -6.99 51.96
CA LEU A 619 83.50 -7.40 52.44
C LEU A 619 83.74 -7.16 53.94
N ALA A 620 82.94 -6.31 54.60
CA ALA A 620 82.94 -6.14 56.05
C ALA A 620 81.99 -7.13 56.74
N GLU A 621 80.80 -7.35 56.18
CA GLU A 621 79.79 -8.28 56.70
C GLU A 621 80.26 -9.74 56.62
N THR A 622 80.89 -10.15 55.51
CA THR A 622 81.47 -11.50 55.39
C THR A 622 82.51 -11.77 56.48
N LYS A 623 83.41 -10.82 56.75
CA LYS A 623 84.38 -10.90 57.86
C LYS A 623 83.71 -10.89 59.23
N ALA A 624 82.66 -10.09 59.42
CA ALA A 624 81.90 -10.06 60.67
C ALA A 624 81.12 -11.36 60.91
N ILE A 625 80.65 -12.03 59.85
CA ILE A 625 80.04 -13.36 59.90
C ILE A 625 81.10 -14.42 60.22
N GLU A 626 82.26 -14.39 59.57
CA GLU A 626 83.38 -15.32 59.81
C GLU A 626 83.91 -15.23 61.25
N ILE A 627 84.03 -14.01 61.80
CA ILE A 627 84.36 -13.80 63.21
C ILE A 627 83.25 -14.33 64.13
N LYS A 628 81.96 -14.12 63.78
CA LYS A 628 80.83 -14.65 64.57
C LYS A 628 80.72 -16.18 64.52
N THR A 629 80.99 -16.83 63.39
CA THR A 629 80.97 -18.30 63.28
C THR A 629 82.14 -18.92 64.02
N LEU A 630 83.35 -18.35 63.92
CA LEU A 630 84.49 -18.78 64.74
C LEU A 630 84.26 -18.55 66.24
N ALA A 631 83.64 -17.44 66.64
CA ALA A 631 83.27 -17.19 68.03
C ALA A 631 82.20 -18.18 68.54
N LYS A 632 81.16 -18.46 67.74
CA LYS A 632 80.10 -19.41 68.10
C LYS A 632 80.62 -20.85 68.17
N ALA A 633 81.45 -21.28 67.23
CA ALA A 633 82.09 -22.60 67.25
C ALA A 633 83.01 -22.76 68.47
N LYS A 634 83.76 -21.71 68.86
CA LYS A 634 84.56 -21.73 70.10
C LYS A 634 83.70 -21.74 71.36
N ALA A 635 82.57 -21.02 71.38
CA ALA A 635 81.64 -21.04 72.51
C ALA A 635 80.96 -22.42 72.66
N GLU A 636 80.54 -23.04 71.56
CA GLU A 636 79.93 -24.38 71.56
C GLU A 636 80.94 -25.46 71.97
N ALA A 637 82.19 -25.38 71.47
CA ALA A 637 83.28 -26.23 71.94
C ALA A 637 83.54 -26.06 73.45
N LEU A 638 83.60 -24.82 73.95
CA LEU A 638 83.75 -24.54 75.38
C LEU A 638 82.57 -25.05 76.22
N THR A 639 81.34 -25.01 75.73
CA THR A 639 80.20 -25.61 76.47
C THR A 639 80.28 -27.13 76.51
N ILE A 640 80.75 -27.79 75.44
CA ILE A 640 80.93 -29.25 75.41
C ILE A 640 82.10 -29.67 76.33
N GLU A 641 83.20 -28.91 76.31
CA GLU A 641 84.35 -29.11 77.20
C GLU A 641 83.98 -28.88 78.67
N ALA A 642 83.25 -27.79 78.98
CA ALA A 642 82.77 -27.51 80.33
C ALA A 642 81.72 -28.52 80.82
N GLU A 643 80.85 -29.05 79.95
CA GLU A 643 79.95 -30.16 80.32
C GLU A 643 80.70 -31.47 80.57
N ALA A 644 81.74 -31.77 79.78
CA ALA A 644 82.58 -32.94 79.99
C ALA A 644 83.39 -32.82 81.29
N GLU A 645 83.96 -31.65 81.56
CA GLU A 645 84.68 -31.37 82.80
C GLU A 645 83.75 -31.34 84.01
N ALA A 646 82.55 -30.78 83.91
CA ALA A 646 81.55 -30.84 84.98
C ALA A 646 81.13 -32.28 85.32
N LYS A 647 80.90 -33.13 84.31
CA LYS A 647 80.60 -34.56 84.51
C LYS A 647 81.81 -35.32 85.08
N ALA A 648 83.04 -34.98 84.66
CA ALA A 648 84.26 -35.53 85.24
C ALA A 648 84.44 -35.09 86.71
N ILE A 649 84.13 -33.84 87.06
CA ILE A 649 84.13 -33.31 88.43
C ILE A 649 83.05 -33.98 89.27
N GLU A 650 81.85 -34.22 88.75
CA GLU A 650 80.78 -34.93 89.48
C GLU A 650 81.17 -36.39 89.78
N ILE A 651 81.70 -37.11 88.79
CA ILE A 651 82.24 -38.47 88.97
C ILE A 651 83.40 -38.47 89.98
N LYS A 652 84.31 -37.49 89.89
CA LYS A 652 85.43 -37.34 90.83
C LYS A 652 84.94 -37.00 92.24
N ALA A 653 83.94 -36.13 92.40
CA ALA A 653 83.34 -35.78 93.69
C ALA A 653 82.58 -36.96 94.31
N LEU A 654 81.92 -37.82 93.51
CA LEU A 654 81.33 -39.06 93.99
C LEU A 654 82.39 -40.09 94.43
N ALA A 655 83.53 -40.16 93.73
CA ALA A 655 84.66 -40.99 94.14
C ALA A 655 85.36 -40.44 95.39
N GLU A 656 85.55 -39.12 95.49
CA GLU A 656 86.18 -38.42 96.61
C GLU A 656 85.28 -38.43 97.86
N LYS A 657 83.94 -38.33 97.71
CA LYS A 657 82.99 -38.56 98.80
C LYS A 657 83.13 -39.97 99.36
N LYS A 658 83.13 -41.00 98.51
CA LYS A 658 83.36 -42.39 98.96
C LYS A 658 84.74 -42.55 99.61
N ARG A 659 85.79 -41.91 99.07
CA ARG A 659 87.14 -41.89 99.67
C ARG A 659 87.13 -41.21 101.05
N ALA A 660 86.39 -40.12 101.22
CA ALA A 660 86.25 -39.42 102.50
C ALA A 660 85.45 -40.23 103.52
N GLU A 661 84.38 -40.92 103.10
CA GLU A 661 83.63 -41.88 103.94
C GLU A 661 84.58 -42.99 104.43
N TYR A 662 85.37 -43.61 103.55
CA TYR A 662 86.38 -44.60 103.95
C TYR A 662 87.51 -44.03 104.83
N LEU A 663 88.05 -42.84 104.52
CA LEU A 663 89.10 -42.20 105.33
C LEU A 663 88.58 -41.83 106.74
N SER A 664 87.32 -41.39 106.86
CA SER A 664 86.72 -41.07 108.16
C SER A 664 86.61 -42.27 109.11
N SER A 665 86.55 -43.49 108.55
CA SER A 665 86.42 -44.75 109.29
C SER A 665 87.75 -45.36 109.74
N THR A 666 88.89 -44.77 109.37
CA THR A 666 90.24 -45.29 109.69
C THR A 666 91.06 -44.26 110.47
N GLU A 667 91.85 -44.71 111.46
CA GLU A 667 92.59 -43.76 112.33
C GLU A 667 93.65 -42.94 111.59
N PHE A 668 94.20 -43.48 110.50
CA PHE A 668 95.20 -42.78 109.69
C PHE A 668 94.66 -41.50 109.04
N GLY A 669 93.39 -41.50 108.61
CA GLY A 669 92.74 -40.33 108.01
C GLY A 669 92.63 -39.12 108.96
N LYS A 670 92.63 -39.35 110.28
CA LYS A 670 92.65 -38.27 111.29
C LYS A 670 94.01 -37.56 111.37
N GLN A 671 95.09 -38.22 110.96
CA GLN A 671 96.44 -37.63 110.95
C GLN A 671 96.71 -36.89 109.63
N GLU A 672 96.25 -37.44 108.49
CA GLU A 672 96.41 -36.82 107.17
C GLU A 672 95.73 -35.43 107.10
N ALA A 673 94.52 -35.29 107.65
CA ALA A 673 93.77 -34.02 107.67
C ALA A 673 94.47 -32.89 108.47
N LEU A 674 95.39 -33.24 109.39
CA LEU A 674 96.16 -32.27 110.17
C LEU A 674 97.35 -31.72 109.35
N LEU A 675 97.93 -32.55 108.48
CA LEU A 675 98.96 -32.16 107.52
C LEU A 675 98.42 -31.25 106.40
N THR A 676 97.22 -31.52 105.88
CA THR A 676 96.62 -30.68 104.82
C THR A 676 96.52 -29.21 105.22
N LYS A 677 96.12 -28.94 106.48
CA LYS A 677 96.00 -27.58 107.03
C LYS A 677 97.31 -26.79 107.06
N HIS A 678 98.46 -27.47 107.15
CA HIS A 678 99.77 -26.84 107.07
C HIS A 678 100.21 -26.57 105.62
N HIS A 679 99.69 -27.31 104.63
CA HIS A 679 100.04 -27.13 103.23
C HIS A 679 99.41 -25.86 102.64
N ASP A 680 98.12 -25.60 102.92
CA ASP A 680 97.40 -24.43 102.39
C ASP A 680 98.01 -23.09 102.86
N MET A 681 98.54 -23.05 104.10
CA MET A 681 99.29 -21.87 104.60
C MET A 681 100.54 -21.56 103.79
N VAL A 682 101.21 -22.56 103.21
CA VAL A 682 102.43 -22.37 102.41
C VAL A 682 102.09 -21.87 101.00
N ILE A 683 100.97 -22.32 100.42
CA ILE A 683 100.56 -21.89 99.07
C ILE A 683 100.14 -20.42 99.03
N GLN A 684 99.44 -19.92 100.06
CA GLN A 684 99.07 -18.49 100.12
C GLN A 684 100.28 -17.55 100.25
N ALA A 685 101.42 -18.03 100.77
CA ALA A 685 102.64 -17.24 100.91
C ALA A 685 103.48 -17.13 99.61
N MET A 686 103.16 -17.90 98.57
CA MET A 686 104.04 -18.15 97.40
C MET A 686 103.52 -17.62 96.06
N LYS A 687 102.43 -16.84 96.03
CA LYS A 687 101.85 -16.28 94.77
C LYS A 687 101.99 -14.76 94.58
N SER A 688 102.78 -14.11 95.43
CA SER A 688 103.41 -12.82 95.12
C SER A 688 104.83 -13.05 94.58
N VAL A 689 105.27 -12.21 93.63
CA VAL A 689 106.57 -12.21 92.92
C VAL A 689 106.65 -13.08 91.65
N SER A 690 106.49 -12.43 90.49
CA SER A 690 107.26 -12.59 89.24
C SER A 690 106.56 -11.88 88.07
N GLN A 691 107.24 -11.38 87.02
CA GLN A 691 108.56 -10.75 86.94
C GLN A 691 108.58 -9.89 85.66
N VAL A 692 109.04 -8.64 85.70
CA VAL A 692 109.21 -7.82 84.49
C VAL A 692 110.55 -8.20 83.83
N VAL A 693 110.53 -8.44 82.52
CA VAL A 693 111.71 -8.80 81.72
C VAL A 693 111.90 -7.78 80.59
N TYR A 694 113.14 -7.33 80.41
CA TYR A 694 113.56 -6.39 79.37
C TYR A 694 114.34 -7.12 78.24
N LEU A 695 114.59 -6.37 77.14
CA LEU A 695 115.47 -6.65 75.98
C LEU A 695 116.80 -7.38 76.34
N PRO A 696 117.48 -8.14 75.42
CA PRO A 696 117.89 -7.63 74.09
C PRO A 696 118.18 -8.62 72.91
N SER A 697 118.57 -8.02 71.77
CA SER A 697 119.51 -8.41 70.69
C SER A 697 119.66 -9.84 70.11
N ASP A 698 119.73 -9.84 68.77
CA ASP A 698 120.62 -10.62 67.88
C ASP A 698 120.57 -12.16 67.82
N ALA A 699 119.91 -12.69 66.78
CA ALA A 699 120.39 -13.88 66.04
C ALA A 699 119.73 -14.08 64.64
N ASN A 700 120.38 -13.56 63.59
CA ASN A 700 120.55 -14.18 62.25
C ASN A 700 119.32 -14.35 61.29
N MET A 701 119.62 -14.46 59.98
CA MET A 701 118.74 -14.78 58.82
C MET A 701 117.56 -13.81 58.54
N GLY A 702 117.55 -13.00 57.47
CA GLY A 702 118.57 -12.71 56.47
C GLY A 702 118.00 -12.10 55.16
N CYS A 703 118.81 -11.28 54.47
CA CYS A 703 118.62 -10.77 53.09
C CYS A 703 117.43 -9.82 52.81
N LEU A 704 117.43 -8.95 51.79
CA LEU A 704 118.49 -8.21 51.04
C LEU A 704 117.80 -6.98 50.35
N PRO A 705 118.53 -6.00 49.77
CA PRO A 705 117.95 -4.73 49.29
C PRO A 705 118.05 -4.50 47.75
N LEU A 706 117.57 -3.33 47.31
CA LEU A 706 117.95 -2.55 46.10
C LEU A 706 117.63 -3.09 44.68
N GLN A 707 117.38 -2.11 43.77
CA GLN A 707 117.60 -2.12 42.30
C GLN A 707 116.72 -3.08 41.45
N MET A 708 116.04 -2.69 40.35
CA MET A 708 116.35 -1.96 39.08
C MET A 708 116.72 -2.87 37.89
N PHE A 709 116.10 -2.58 36.73
CA PHE A 709 116.28 -3.13 35.36
C PHE A 709 115.79 -4.57 35.05
N GLY A 710 115.16 -4.76 33.87
CA GLY A 710 115.37 -5.98 33.03
C GLY A 710 114.18 -6.85 32.56
N LEU A 711 113.58 -6.50 31.41
CA LEU A 711 113.09 -7.33 30.27
C LEU A 711 112.80 -8.88 30.34
N GLN A 712 111.73 -9.28 29.60
CA GLN A 712 111.45 -10.56 28.88
C GLN A 712 111.02 -11.86 29.63
N GLY A 713 110.15 -12.70 29.00
CA GLY A 713 110.21 -14.18 29.20
C GLY A 713 108.96 -15.13 29.20
N ASN A 714 108.13 -15.18 28.14
CA ASN A 714 107.47 -16.39 27.54
C ASN A 714 106.95 -17.66 28.33
N ILE A 715 105.66 -18.03 28.07
CA ILE A 715 105.12 -19.35 27.55
C ILE A 715 105.18 -20.62 28.47
N PRO A 716 104.26 -21.64 28.44
CA PRO A 716 103.10 -21.97 27.55
C PRO A 716 101.71 -21.96 28.32
N THR A 717 100.64 -22.78 28.17
CA THR A 717 100.28 -24.05 27.45
C THR A 717 98.74 -24.28 27.30
N PHE A 718 98.37 -25.28 26.46
CA PHE A 718 97.20 -26.21 26.39
C PHE A 718 96.11 -26.21 27.50
N ASP A 719 94.82 -26.58 27.32
CA ASP A 719 93.92 -26.97 26.18
C ASP A 719 92.46 -27.17 26.73
N SER A 720 91.34 -27.47 26.02
CA SER A 720 90.78 -27.13 24.68
C SER A 720 89.31 -27.69 24.55
N ILE A 721 88.85 -28.12 23.35
CA ILE A 721 87.60 -28.90 23.02
C ILE A 721 86.19 -28.26 23.21
N THR A 722 85.67 -27.68 22.10
CA THR A 722 84.24 -27.68 21.61
C THR A 722 83.11 -27.05 22.46
N GLN A 723 81.89 -26.70 21.98
CA GLN A 723 81.17 -27.00 20.71
C GLN A 723 80.12 -25.88 20.37
N SER A 724 79.67 -25.80 19.10
CA SER A 724 78.35 -25.34 18.53
C SER A 724 77.38 -24.42 19.33
N SER A 725 76.58 -23.49 18.73
CA SER A 725 76.38 -23.01 17.34
C SER A 725 75.35 -21.84 17.28
N SER A 726 74.90 -21.45 16.07
CA SER A 726 73.93 -20.38 15.73
C SER A 726 74.43 -18.94 15.96
N VAL A 727 74.75 -18.10 14.96
CA VAL A 727 74.13 -17.71 13.66
C VAL A 727 73.01 -16.68 13.79
N LYS A 728 73.33 -15.43 13.41
CA LYS A 728 72.51 -14.61 12.51
C LYS A 728 73.40 -13.68 11.67
N VAL A 729 72.97 -13.41 10.44
CA VAL A 729 73.82 -12.92 9.35
C VAL A 729 73.61 -11.41 9.11
N LYS A 730 74.69 -10.70 8.77
CA LYS A 730 74.63 -9.41 8.05
C LYS A 730 74.69 -9.65 6.55
N LYS A 731 73.73 -9.11 5.80
CA LYS A 731 74.00 -8.16 4.73
C LYS A 731 72.74 -7.36 4.41
#